data_AF-A0A2R6E1W8-F1
#
_entry.id   AF-A0A2R6E1W8-F1
#
_cell.length_a   1.000
_cell.length_b   1.000
_cell.length_c   1.000
_cell.angle_alpha   90.00
_cell.angle_beta   90.00
_cell.angle_gamma   90.00
#
_symmetry.space_group_name_H-M   'P 1'
#
loop_
_entity.id
_entity.type
_entity.pdbx_description
1 polymer ?
#
loop_
_entity_poly.entity_id
_entity_poly.type
_entity_poly.pdbx_seq_one_letter_code
_entity_poly.pdbx_strand_id
1 'polypeptide(L)'
;MDPARRRFLRLSGIAAAGAIAGCSTETGTDTPGQGDGDGGSTPTATATPASGGAEFDFGGWLSDTSNYDGTTADMRGSGSVTIEVGAEANGGGFGFAPPAVWVDPGTDVTWEWTGNGGAHNVVAESGADFRSGDPASDAGTTFSQPFEDPTTVTYFCNPHRGMGMKGAIVVGDPDGAATATPGGQEYGFQAATFDAYWYSLYNMSTNIAMSGNGVPFPLNDQMAELQSRRMPAMLEHAGVERPPVSNPNLSLASFTEGDPSFAQEPVLEDDSGRPDASTLAWNRSDSSLVVSPSSVGWTHLKGVTWAKNFQNHFDLLPGEMAPKFRAQLLATLAQVGVNAAILVGGSRENGALTHGDSFEFLSEYHPSEGRIVDETRRPHHHSAMLWFLSDLNSLAQNDWFGYVNPQPLIPKEAGAEAVFDPPVGIQEITDGVAQATMDLFDASEVASMESTRSVGQMLGAVGYYGPQAGSDEARSAAADYATALADVIADNLAGNGRVENGADNQAATQGIVAQGLLWASQFDEVDRTDTADDVVGYMLDELWDADAGTFISGTDASTYAITARDAGDITGGLNAADAVLGRSGVQERFATFFNQTFNRGRLQRAERPPSRSEDAEFPLPLPAAAGGEFGQAAVYNSEIEYDAGADEWSVTDPRFRTAEALYLANQDIWVGNWGGDFYQGRGVPGESDTPE
;
A
#
# COMPACT_ATOMS: atom_id res chain seq x y z
N MET A 1 21.99 32.67 21.65
CA MET A 1 23.15 33.59 21.58
C MET A 1 24.41 32.75 21.64
N ASP A 2 25.07 32.58 20.48
CA ASP A 2 26.40 31.98 20.33
C ASP A 2 27.49 33.04 20.64
N PRO A 3 28.65 32.64 21.19
CA PRO A 3 29.88 32.90 20.43
C PRO A 3 30.94 31.78 20.55
N ALA A 4 31.04 30.97 19.51
CA ALA A 4 32.17 30.83 18.60
C ALA A 4 33.61 31.02 19.14
N ARG A 5 34.36 29.92 18.92
CA ARG A 5 35.73 29.86 18.35
C ARG A 5 36.92 30.22 19.26
N ARG A 6 37.70 29.18 19.58
CA ARG A 6 39.16 29.28 19.73
C ARG A 6 39.86 28.43 18.67
N ARG A 7 40.72 29.10 17.90
CA ARG A 7 41.65 28.56 16.89
C ARG A 7 43.06 28.76 17.44
N PHE A 8 43.90 27.73 17.47
CA PHE A 8 45.33 27.92 17.24
C PHE A 8 46.00 26.67 16.67
N LEU A 9 46.69 26.89 15.56
CA LEU A 9 47.43 25.96 14.71
C LEU A 9 48.80 25.61 15.30
N ARG A 10 49.33 24.43 14.93
CA ARG A 10 50.76 24.27 14.64
C ARG A 10 50.96 23.54 13.31
N LEU A 11 51.68 24.24 12.43
CA LEU A 11 52.19 23.82 11.13
C LEU A 11 53.30 22.77 11.25
N SER A 12 53.46 21.93 10.23
CA SER A 12 54.67 21.87 9.37
C SER A 12 54.40 20.93 8.19
N GLY A 13 54.53 21.44 6.96
CA GLY A 13 54.50 20.64 5.74
C GLY A 13 55.91 20.38 5.19
N ILE A 14 56.00 19.48 4.21
CA ILE A 14 56.73 19.62 2.92
C ILE A 14 56.32 18.43 2.03
N ALA A 15 56.13 18.72 0.75
CA ALA A 15 55.68 17.86 -0.33
C ALA A 15 56.81 17.02 -0.96
N ALA A 16 56.45 15.90 -1.62
CA ALA A 16 56.75 15.64 -3.05
C ALA A 16 56.32 14.22 -3.48
N ALA A 17 55.90 14.12 -4.76
CA ALA A 17 55.34 12.98 -5.46
C ALA A 17 56.35 11.88 -5.85
N GLY A 18 55.85 10.69 -6.24
CA GLY A 18 56.63 9.71 -7.01
C GLY A 18 56.13 8.25 -7.01
N ALA A 19 55.18 7.94 -7.88
CA ALA A 19 55.12 6.79 -8.81
C ALA A 19 55.86 5.44 -8.54
N ILE A 20 55.06 4.35 -8.66
CA ILE A 20 55.27 3.07 -9.39
C ILE A 20 56.15 1.93 -8.79
N ALA A 21 55.50 0.76 -8.70
CA ALA A 21 55.94 -0.66 -8.78
C ALA A 21 57.06 -1.23 -7.88
N GLY A 22 56.78 -2.43 -7.36
CA GLY A 22 57.80 -3.33 -6.80
C GLY A 22 57.21 -4.67 -6.34
N CYS A 23 57.21 -5.65 -7.25
CA CYS A 23 57.04 -7.08 -6.94
C CYS A 23 58.32 -7.69 -6.33
N SER A 24 58.13 -8.92 -5.79
CA SER A 24 59.03 -10.10 -5.84
C SER A 24 59.65 -10.52 -4.50
N THR A 25 59.23 -11.68 -3.93
CA THR A 25 59.88 -13.03 -3.96
C THR A 25 60.94 -13.21 -2.85
N GLU A 26 61.27 -14.36 -2.26
CA GLU A 26 61.00 -15.81 -2.36
C GLU A 26 61.80 -16.46 -1.21
N THR A 27 61.48 -17.71 -0.82
CA THR A 27 62.51 -18.75 -0.57
C THR A 27 61.87 -20.13 -0.73
N GLY A 28 62.43 -20.95 -1.63
CA GLY A 28 62.09 -22.36 -1.84
C GLY A 28 63.18 -23.32 -1.35
N THR A 29 62.99 -24.62 -1.64
CA THR A 29 64.06 -25.63 -1.90
C THR A 29 63.50 -26.90 -2.57
N ASP A 30 64.36 -27.55 -3.36
CA ASP A 30 64.17 -28.50 -4.47
C ASP A 30 63.96 -30.03 -4.18
N THR A 31 63.23 -30.68 -5.11
CA THR A 31 63.25 -32.01 -5.84
C THR A 31 64.21 -33.20 -5.46
N PRO A 32 64.18 -34.44 -6.08
CA PRO A 32 63.22 -35.16 -6.99
C PRO A 32 63.04 -36.73 -6.81
N GLY A 33 62.10 -37.38 -7.55
CA GLY A 33 62.34 -38.72 -8.18
C GLY A 33 61.32 -39.92 -8.06
N GLN A 34 60.59 -40.20 -9.17
CA GLN A 34 60.30 -41.48 -9.90
C GLN A 34 59.75 -42.79 -9.22
N GLY A 35 58.68 -43.39 -9.79
CA GLY A 35 58.55 -44.86 -10.00
C GLY A 35 57.17 -45.57 -9.82
N ASP A 36 56.48 -45.83 -10.95
CA ASP A 36 55.62 -46.98 -11.39
C ASP A 36 54.59 -47.73 -10.51
N GLY A 37 53.39 -48.01 -11.10
CA GLY A 37 52.51 -49.14 -10.69
C GLY A 37 51.04 -49.08 -11.13
N ASP A 38 50.69 -49.89 -12.14
CA ASP A 38 49.45 -50.09 -12.91
C ASP A 38 48.19 -50.64 -12.19
N GLY A 39 46.98 -50.39 -12.75
CA GLY A 39 45.86 -51.36 -12.71
C GLY A 39 44.42 -50.89 -12.41
N GLY A 40 43.61 -50.59 -13.45
CA GLY A 40 42.27 -51.20 -13.58
C GLY A 40 40.97 -50.35 -13.54
N SER A 41 40.43 -50.10 -14.75
CA SER A 41 39.00 -50.15 -15.14
C SER A 41 38.05 -48.97 -14.84
N THR A 42 37.86 -48.13 -15.87
CA THR A 42 36.72 -47.22 -16.08
C THR A 42 35.55 -47.97 -16.75
N PRO A 43 34.29 -47.60 -16.46
CA PRO A 43 33.32 -47.46 -17.54
C PRO A 43 32.51 -46.15 -17.50
N THR A 44 32.42 -45.58 -18.70
CA THR A 44 31.31 -44.82 -19.29
C THR A 44 31.09 -43.36 -18.87
N ALA A 45 31.45 -42.48 -19.80
CA ALA A 45 31.11 -41.06 -19.81
C ALA A 45 29.61 -40.84 -20.04
N THR A 46 28.97 -40.06 -19.17
CA THR A 46 27.78 -39.29 -19.49
C THR A 46 28.24 -37.99 -20.14
N ALA A 47 27.69 -37.67 -21.31
CA ALA A 47 28.06 -36.49 -22.07
C ALA A 47 27.74 -35.20 -21.30
N THR A 48 28.74 -34.33 -21.17
CA THR A 48 28.55 -32.92 -20.82
C THR A 48 27.91 -32.21 -22.03
N PRO A 49 26.77 -31.50 -21.88
CA PRO A 49 26.27 -30.64 -22.94
C PRO A 49 27.28 -29.51 -23.20
N ALA A 50 27.52 -29.22 -24.48
CA ALA A 50 28.40 -28.16 -24.91
C ALA A 50 27.84 -26.79 -24.47
N SER A 51 28.69 -25.94 -23.93
CA SER A 51 28.41 -24.53 -23.69
C SER A 51 28.25 -23.80 -25.03
N GLY A 52 27.03 -23.77 -25.54
CA GLY A 52 26.63 -22.96 -26.69
C GLY A 52 25.45 -22.10 -26.29
N GLY A 53 25.67 -21.09 -25.45
CA GLY A 53 24.62 -20.12 -25.13
C GLY A 53 24.31 -19.26 -26.36
N ALA A 54 23.04 -19.00 -26.61
CA ALA A 54 22.62 -18.02 -27.60
C ALA A 54 22.46 -16.64 -26.94
N GLU A 55 22.80 -15.59 -27.67
CA GLU A 55 22.55 -14.21 -27.22
C GLU A 55 21.11 -13.85 -27.59
N PHE A 56 20.28 -13.63 -26.57
CA PHE A 56 18.95 -13.05 -26.69
C PHE A 56 18.94 -11.69 -25.98
N ASP A 57 18.24 -10.73 -26.57
CA ASP A 57 18.02 -9.43 -25.95
C ASP A 57 16.71 -9.49 -25.16
N PHE A 58 16.79 -9.30 -23.84
CA PHE A 58 15.64 -9.21 -22.94
C PHE A 58 15.30 -7.76 -22.55
N GLY A 59 15.77 -6.78 -23.33
CA GLY A 59 15.46 -5.37 -23.09
C GLY A 59 16.01 -4.83 -21.78
N GLY A 60 17.15 -5.38 -21.32
CA GLY A 60 17.75 -5.00 -20.04
C GLY A 60 17.09 -5.63 -18.80
N TRP A 61 16.09 -6.50 -18.94
CA TRP A 61 15.39 -7.16 -17.82
C TRP A 61 16.33 -7.80 -16.80
N LEU A 62 17.36 -8.50 -17.27
CA LEU A 62 18.36 -9.20 -16.44
C LEU A 62 19.61 -8.36 -16.14
N SER A 63 19.58 -7.04 -16.39
CA SER A 63 20.76 -6.17 -16.25
C SER A 63 21.24 -6.00 -14.80
N ASP A 64 20.34 -6.19 -13.84
CA ASP A 64 20.59 -6.20 -12.40
C ASP A 64 20.66 -7.62 -11.80
N THR A 65 20.62 -8.67 -12.64
CA THR A 65 20.73 -10.07 -12.21
C THR A 65 22.19 -10.53 -12.23
N SER A 66 22.83 -10.60 -11.07
CA SER A 66 24.29 -10.73 -10.97
C SER A 66 24.88 -12.02 -11.53
N ASN A 67 24.08 -13.09 -11.64
CA ASN A 67 24.52 -14.38 -12.20
C ASN A 67 24.20 -14.53 -13.69
N TYR A 68 23.58 -13.53 -14.33
CA TYR A 68 23.39 -13.48 -15.78
C TYR A 68 24.61 -12.84 -16.45
N ASP A 69 25.25 -13.57 -17.35
CA ASP A 69 26.48 -13.15 -18.04
C ASP A 69 26.24 -12.63 -19.47
N GLY A 70 24.97 -12.43 -19.84
CA GLY A 70 24.56 -12.08 -21.20
C GLY A 70 24.26 -13.28 -22.10
N THR A 71 24.38 -14.52 -21.60
CA THR A 71 24.10 -15.72 -22.39
C THR A 71 22.87 -16.49 -21.89
N THR A 72 22.07 -16.99 -22.83
CA THR A 72 20.92 -17.86 -22.52
C THR A 72 21.32 -19.32 -22.71
N ALA A 73 21.10 -20.14 -21.68
CA ALA A 73 21.48 -21.55 -21.71
C ALA A 73 20.59 -22.32 -22.71
N ASP A 74 21.20 -22.90 -23.75
CA ASP A 74 20.49 -23.73 -24.72
C ASP A 74 20.11 -25.08 -24.10
N MET A 75 18.82 -25.26 -23.85
CA MET A 75 18.20 -26.44 -23.24
C MET A 75 17.25 -27.15 -24.22
N ARG A 76 17.26 -26.77 -25.51
CA ARG A 76 16.46 -27.43 -26.54
C ARG A 76 16.83 -28.91 -26.69
N GLY A 77 15.89 -29.70 -27.16
CA GLY A 77 15.96 -31.16 -27.23
C GLY A 77 15.66 -31.86 -25.89
N SER A 78 15.33 -31.11 -24.83
CA SER A 78 14.98 -31.63 -23.51
C SER A 78 13.47 -31.49 -23.26
N GLY A 79 12.80 -32.59 -22.88
CA GLY A 79 11.36 -32.58 -22.56
C GLY A 79 11.01 -31.95 -21.21
N SER A 80 12.01 -31.77 -20.34
CA SER A 80 11.88 -31.07 -19.07
C SER A 80 13.17 -30.34 -18.72
N VAL A 81 13.08 -29.17 -18.10
CA VAL A 81 14.22 -28.36 -17.64
C VAL A 81 14.01 -27.96 -16.19
N THR A 82 15.06 -28.05 -15.37
CA THR A 82 15.01 -27.62 -13.97
C THR A 82 15.74 -26.28 -13.80
N ILE A 83 15.12 -25.36 -13.07
CA ILE A 83 15.67 -24.07 -12.64
C ILE A 83 15.71 -24.06 -11.11
N GLU A 84 16.89 -23.88 -10.53
CA GLU A 84 17.04 -23.74 -9.09
C GLU A 84 16.48 -22.39 -8.62
N VAL A 85 15.72 -22.40 -7.52
CA VAL A 85 15.19 -21.23 -6.83
C VAL A 85 15.95 -21.02 -5.53
N GLY A 86 16.57 -19.86 -5.39
CA GLY A 86 17.47 -19.56 -4.28
C GLY A 86 18.92 -19.94 -4.58
N ALA A 87 19.34 -19.82 -5.84
CA ALA A 87 20.72 -19.99 -6.25
C ALA A 87 21.59 -18.80 -5.80
N GLU A 88 22.91 -19.00 -5.76
CA GLU A 88 23.86 -17.95 -5.41
C GLU A 88 23.87 -16.84 -6.48
N ALA A 89 23.25 -15.71 -6.17
CA ALA A 89 23.24 -14.48 -6.97
C ALA A 89 22.82 -13.28 -6.09
N ASN A 90 23.09 -12.06 -6.57
CA ASN A 90 22.64 -10.82 -5.95
C ASN A 90 23.06 -10.68 -4.47
N GLY A 91 24.25 -11.19 -4.13
CA GLY A 91 24.82 -11.12 -2.78
C GLY A 91 24.37 -12.22 -1.81
N GLY A 92 23.64 -13.25 -2.28
CA GLY A 92 23.26 -14.41 -1.46
C GLY A 92 22.48 -15.46 -2.25
N GLY A 93 21.57 -16.19 -1.58
CA GLY A 93 20.67 -17.15 -2.24
C GLY A 93 19.50 -16.49 -2.96
N PHE A 94 19.75 -15.44 -3.75
CA PHE A 94 18.71 -14.59 -4.36
C PHE A 94 18.72 -14.67 -5.89
N GLY A 95 19.01 -15.85 -6.45
CA GLY A 95 19.07 -16.09 -7.90
C GLY A 95 18.19 -17.24 -8.37
N PHE A 96 17.91 -17.22 -9.68
CA PHE A 96 17.48 -18.39 -10.43
C PHE A 96 18.69 -18.97 -11.18
N ALA A 97 18.83 -20.30 -11.22
CA ALA A 97 19.93 -20.94 -11.96
C ALA A 97 19.43 -22.14 -12.80
N PRO A 98 19.60 -22.11 -14.13
CA PRO A 98 20.13 -20.99 -14.93
C PRO A 98 19.20 -19.75 -14.87
N PRO A 99 19.76 -18.53 -14.94
CA PRO A 99 18.95 -17.29 -14.95
C PRO A 99 18.22 -17.08 -16.28
N ALA A 100 18.68 -17.70 -17.37
CA ALA A 100 17.99 -17.68 -18.65
C ALA A 100 18.15 -19.03 -19.37
N VAL A 101 17.05 -19.59 -19.88
CA VAL A 101 17.04 -20.84 -20.65
C VAL A 101 16.34 -20.70 -21.99
N TRP A 102 16.75 -21.51 -22.98
CA TRP A 102 16.12 -21.63 -24.29
C TRP A 102 15.63 -23.06 -24.48
N VAL A 103 14.32 -23.25 -24.66
CA VAL A 103 13.66 -24.55 -24.70
C VAL A 103 12.83 -24.74 -25.96
N ASP A 104 12.45 -25.98 -26.27
CA ASP A 104 11.52 -26.24 -27.37
C ASP A 104 10.07 -26.02 -26.90
N PRO A 105 9.13 -25.69 -27.81
CA PRO A 105 7.71 -25.72 -27.47
C PRO A 105 7.30 -27.14 -27.04
N GLY A 106 6.51 -27.23 -25.96
CA GLY A 106 6.13 -28.45 -25.27
C GLY A 106 7.09 -28.89 -24.15
N THR A 107 8.14 -28.11 -23.84
CA THR A 107 9.02 -28.37 -22.68
C THR A 107 8.32 -28.00 -21.37
N ASP A 108 8.43 -28.87 -20.36
CA ASP A 108 8.01 -28.60 -18.99
C ASP A 108 9.16 -27.97 -18.20
N VAL A 109 8.99 -26.75 -17.71
CA VAL A 109 10.03 -26.09 -16.89
C VAL A 109 9.64 -26.19 -15.42
N THR A 110 10.50 -26.84 -14.65
CA THR A 110 10.33 -27.05 -13.21
C THR A 110 11.28 -26.15 -12.43
N TRP A 111 10.73 -25.32 -11.56
CA TRP A 111 11.49 -24.60 -10.55
C TRP A 111 11.62 -25.46 -9.29
N GLU A 112 12.83 -25.61 -8.76
CA GLU A 112 13.13 -26.41 -7.56
C GLU A 112 13.86 -25.57 -6.50
N TRP A 113 13.34 -25.54 -5.28
CA TRP A 113 13.87 -24.72 -4.20
C TRP A 113 15.09 -25.36 -3.57
N THR A 114 16.17 -24.59 -3.46
CA THR A 114 17.40 -25.02 -2.81
C THR A 114 17.32 -24.92 -1.28
N GLY A 115 16.35 -24.13 -0.77
CA GLY A 115 16.21 -23.76 0.63
C GLY A 115 17.15 -22.65 1.11
N ASN A 116 17.91 -22.03 0.19
CA ASN A 116 18.82 -20.92 0.51
C ASN A 116 18.17 -19.57 0.23
N GLY A 117 18.58 -18.53 0.96
CA GLY A 117 18.16 -17.15 0.72
C GLY A 117 16.74 -16.80 1.19
N GLY A 118 16.13 -17.62 2.04
CA GLY A 118 14.81 -17.36 2.61
C GLY A 118 13.68 -17.92 1.76
N ALA A 119 12.50 -17.33 1.87
CA ALA A 119 11.32 -17.74 1.12
C ALA A 119 11.35 -17.12 -0.29
N HIS A 120 11.07 -17.94 -1.29
CA HIS A 120 11.06 -17.53 -2.70
C HIS A 120 9.81 -18.01 -3.40
N ASN A 121 9.42 -17.31 -4.46
CA ASN A 121 8.44 -17.81 -5.41
C ASN A 121 8.85 -17.49 -6.85
N VAL A 122 8.01 -17.94 -7.78
CA VAL A 122 8.18 -17.73 -9.20
C VAL A 122 6.90 -17.11 -9.73
N VAL A 123 7.00 -15.89 -10.24
CA VAL A 123 5.86 -15.14 -10.80
C VAL A 123 6.23 -14.66 -12.19
N ALA A 124 5.40 -14.99 -13.18
CA ALA A 124 5.55 -14.48 -14.53
C ALA A 124 5.38 -12.96 -14.55
N GLU A 125 6.34 -12.26 -15.16
CA GLU A 125 6.25 -10.83 -15.48
C GLU A 125 5.60 -10.66 -16.85
N SER A 126 6.11 -11.36 -17.87
CA SER A 126 5.65 -11.23 -19.25
C SER A 126 5.74 -12.54 -20.02
N GLY A 127 4.97 -12.64 -21.11
CA GLY A 127 5.01 -13.77 -22.04
C GLY A 127 4.21 -15.02 -21.63
N ALA A 128 3.78 -15.10 -20.36
CA ALA A 128 2.91 -16.15 -19.81
C ALA A 128 2.20 -15.65 -18.54
N ASP A 129 1.21 -16.41 -18.06
CA ASP A 129 0.52 -16.16 -16.79
C ASP A 129 0.67 -17.39 -15.88
N PHE A 130 1.54 -17.28 -14.87
CA PHE A 130 1.71 -18.31 -13.86
C PHE A 130 2.31 -17.73 -12.56
N ARG A 131 2.02 -18.42 -11.45
CA ARG A 131 2.66 -18.19 -10.16
C ARG A 131 2.80 -19.50 -9.39
N SER A 132 3.90 -19.67 -8.66
CA SER A 132 4.11 -20.85 -7.82
C SER A 132 3.34 -20.84 -6.49
N GLY A 133 2.58 -19.78 -6.22
CA GLY A 133 1.92 -19.52 -4.95
C GLY A 133 2.77 -18.66 -4.01
N ASP A 134 2.44 -18.74 -2.72
CA ASP A 134 3.16 -18.09 -1.62
C ASP A 134 4.66 -18.43 -1.63
N PRO A 135 5.55 -17.47 -1.27
CA PRO A 135 6.96 -17.76 -1.04
C PRO A 135 7.20 -18.96 -0.12
N ALA A 136 7.90 -19.97 -0.63
CA ALA A 136 8.30 -21.16 0.10
C ALA A 136 9.81 -21.12 0.39
N SER A 137 10.22 -21.62 1.56
CA SER A 137 11.63 -21.75 1.94
C SER A 137 12.11 -23.21 1.99
N ASP A 138 11.20 -24.18 1.89
CA ASP A 138 11.52 -25.58 2.06
C ASP A 138 12.25 -26.14 0.84
N ALA A 139 13.46 -26.67 1.07
CA ALA A 139 14.25 -27.32 0.04
C ALA A 139 13.49 -28.53 -0.56
N GLY A 140 13.54 -28.67 -1.88
CA GLY A 140 12.82 -29.71 -2.62
C GLY A 140 11.35 -29.40 -2.91
N THR A 141 10.86 -28.21 -2.54
CA THR A 141 9.62 -27.67 -3.11
C THR A 141 9.79 -27.53 -4.63
N THR A 142 8.75 -27.86 -5.40
CA THR A 142 8.76 -27.72 -6.85
C THR A 142 7.51 -27.05 -7.39
N PHE A 143 7.68 -26.30 -8.47
CA PHE A 143 6.61 -25.73 -9.28
C PHE A 143 6.92 -26.01 -10.75
N SER A 144 5.94 -26.44 -11.55
CA SER A 144 6.17 -26.79 -12.96
C SER A 144 5.18 -26.09 -13.87
N GLN A 145 5.67 -25.57 -14.99
CA GLN A 145 4.86 -24.93 -16.02
C GLN A 145 5.23 -25.45 -17.41
N PRO A 146 4.26 -26.01 -18.17
CA PRO A 146 4.47 -26.35 -19.57
C PRO A 146 4.42 -25.11 -20.46
N PHE A 147 5.32 -25.04 -21.44
CA PHE A 147 5.34 -23.96 -22.43
C PHE A 147 5.07 -24.49 -23.83
N GLU A 148 3.83 -24.41 -24.29
CA GLU A 148 3.36 -25.05 -25.53
C GLU A 148 3.64 -24.23 -26.81
N ASP A 149 3.63 -22.90 -26.71
CA ASP A 149 3.72 -22.00 -27.86
C ASP A 149 5.04 -21.21 -27.87
N PRO A 150 5.62 -20.88 -29.04
CA PRO A 150 6.80 -20.04 -29.12
C PRO A 150 6.57 -18.65 -28.52
N THR A 151 7.39 -18.27 -27.55
CA THR A 151 7.27 -17.00 -26.81
C THR A 151 8.59 -16.68 -26.08
N THR A 152 8.71 -15.47 -25.54
CA THR A 152 9.73 -15.12 -24.54
C THR A 152 9.04 -14.75 -23.25
N VAL A 153 9.41 -15.42 -22.18
CA VAL A 153 8.84 -15.26 -20.85
C VAL A 153 9.87 -14.63 -19.94
N THR A 154 9.47 -13.62 -19.19
CA THR A 154 10.27 -13.10 -18.07
C THR A 154 9.53 -13.35 -16.78
N TYR A 155 10.25 -13.59 -15.69
CA TYR A 155 9.67 -13.90 -14.39
C TYR A 155 10.59 -13.45 -13.26
N PHE A 156 10.06 -13.34 -12.05
CA PHE A 156 10.79 -12.88 -10.87
C PHE A 156 10.35 -13.60 -9.59
N CYS A 157 11.09 -13.34 -8.51
CA CYS A 157 10.70 -13.72 -7.16
C CYS A 157 10.14 -12.49 -6.42
N ASN A 158 8.90 -12.57 -5.92
CA ASN A 158 8.18 -11.45 -5.29
C ASN A 158 9.00 -10.72 -4.22
N PRO A 159 9.50 -11.39 -3.16
CA PRO A 159 10.23 -10.70 -2.09
C PRO A 159 11.57 -10.10 -2.55
N HIS A 160 12.12 -10.55 -3.68
CA HIS A 160 13.50 -10.27 -4.09
C HIS A 160 13.61 -9.64 -5.50
N ARG A 161 12.50 -9.19 -6.10
CA ARG A 161 12.46 -8.57 -7.43
C ARG A 161 13.40 -7.37 -7.52
N GLY A 162 13.32 -6.47 -6.54
CA GLY A 162 14.16 -5.27 -6.47
C GLY A 162 15.63 -5.53 -6.19
N MET A 163 16.00 -6.76 -5.81
CA MET A 163 17.40 -7.20 -5.68
C MET A 163 17.91 -7.89 -6.95
N GLY A 164 17.11 -7.98 -8.01
CA GLY A 164 17.53 -8.59 -9.27
C GLY A 164 17.28 -10.10 -9.34
N MET A 165 16.46 -10.68 -8.45
CA MET A 165 16.05 -12.09 -8.55
C MET A 165 15.00 -12.27 -9.65
N LYS A 166 15.51 -12.30 -10.89
CA LYS A 166 14.77 -12.33 -12.14
C LYS A 166 15.29 -13.45 -13.02
N GLY A 167 14.44 -13.97 -13.90
CA GLY A 167 14.81 -14.97 -14.89
C GLY A 167 14.07 -14.81 -16.21
N ALA A 168 14.50 -15.57 -17.21
CA ALA A 168 13.89 -15.59 -18.54
C ALA A 168 13.86 -16.98 -19.19
N ILE A 169 12.84 -17.24 -20.00
CA ILE A 169 12.67 -18.46 -20.81
C ILE A 169 12.39 -18.03 -22.24
N VAL A 170 13.18 -18.51 -23.19
CA VAL A 170 12.85 -18.44 -24.62
C VAL A 170 12.29 -19.79 -25.05
N VAL A 171 11.13 -19.79 -25.70
CA VAL A 171 10.44 -21.00 -26.16
C VAL A 171 10.42 -21.02 -27.68
N GLY A 172 10.98 -22.08 -28.29
CA GLY A 172 11.09 -22.24 -29.73
C GLY A 172 11.98 -21.20 -30.40
N ASP A 173 11.78 -20.99 -31.70
CA ASP A 173 12.42 -19.93 -32.47
C ASP A 173 11.39 -18.80 -32.67
N PRO A 174 11.17 -17.89 -31.68
CA PRO A 174 10.29 -16.75 -31.91
C PRO A 174 10.83 -15.98 -33.13
N ASP A 175 9.99 -15.78 -34.15
CA ASP A 175 10.40 -15.38 -35.49
C ASP A 175 11.52 -14.32 -35.51
N GLY A 176 12.66 -14.73 -36.09
CA GLY A 176 13.84 -13.96 -36.47
C GLY A 176 14.07 -12.61 -35.80
N ALA A 177 14.88 -12.58 -34.75
CA ALA A 177 15.40 -11.35 -34.15
C ALA A 177 14.34 -10.24 -34.05
N ALA A 178 13.16 -10.58 -33.55
CA ALA A 178 12.43 -9.62 -32.76
C ALA A 178 13.37 -9.26 -31.62
N THR A 179 14.01 -8.09 -31.73
CA THR A 179 14.33 -7.32 -30.54
C THR A 179 13.07 -7.38 -29.69
N ALA A 180 13.09 -8.15 -28.61
CA ALA A 180 12.30 -7.77 -27.47
C ALA A 180 12.93 -6.45 -26.99
N THR A 181 12.65 -5.36 -27.71
CA THR A 181 12.18 -4.20 -26.97
C THR A 181 11.13 -4.80 -26.04
N PRO A 182 11.20 -4.61 -24.72
CA PRO A 182 10.03 -4.84 -23.90
C PRO A 182 8.97 -4.03 -24.63
N GLY A 183 8.09 -4.69 -25.38
CA GLY A 183 6.81 -4.10 -25.71
C GLY A 183 6.27 -3.95 -24.31
N GLY A 184 6.39 -2.73 -23.77
CA GLY A 184 5.99 -2.42 -22.42
C GLY A 184 4.67 -3.12 -22.24
N GLN A 185 4.60 -4.03 -21.27
CA GLN A 185 3.32 -4.66 -21.00
C GLN A 185 2.32 -3.52 -20.91
N GLU A 186 1.26 -3.61 -21.71
CA GLU A 186 0.14 -2.70 -21.58
C GLU A 186 -0.21 -2.66 -20.11
N TYR A 187 -0.21 -1.45 -19.53
CA TYR A 187 -0.36 -1.27 -18.09
C TYR A 187 -1.69 -1.88 -17.65
N GLY A 188 -1.62 -3.11 -17.14
CA GLY A 188 -2.77 -3.97 -16.88
C GLY A 188 -3.18 -3.97 -15.41
N PHE A 189 -4.24 -4.72 -15.10
CA PHE A 189 -4.84 -4.73 -13.77
C PHE A 189 -3.86 -5.09 -12.66
N GLN A 190 -2.97 -6.07 -12.88
CA GLN A 190 -1.97 -6.50 -11.90
C GLN A 190 -0.94 -5.39 -11.62
N ALA A 191 -0.51 -4.65 -12.64
CA ALA A 191 0.41 -3.52 -12.47
C ALA A 191 -0.28 -2.37 -11.71
N ALA A 192 -1.50 -2.01 -12.12
CA ALA A 192 -2.29 -0.96 -11.47
C ALA A 192 -2.54 -1.25 -9.99
N THR A 193 -2.88 -2.49 -9.67
CA THR A 193 -3.14 -2.91 -8.28
C THR A 193 -1.87 -3.09 -7.46
N PHE A 194 -0.72 -3.34 -8.09
CA PHE A 194 0.58 -3.30 -7.43
C PHE A 194 1.00 -1.86 -7.08
N ASP A 195 0.79 -0.91 -8.00
CA ASP A 195 1.03 0.50 -7.72
C ASP A 195 0.09 1.03 -6.64
N ALA A 196 -1.20 0.66 -6.68
CA ALA A 196 -2.18 1.00 -5.65
C ALA A 196 -1.72 0.53 -4.24
N TYR A 197 -1.19 -0.69 -4.12
CA TYR A 197 -0.61 -1.20 -2.87
C TYR A 197 0.52 -0.27 -2.36
N TRP A 198 1.46 0.08 -3.23
CA TRP A 198 2.59 0.92 -2.85
C TRP A 198 2.20 2.36 -2.54
N TYR A 199 1.32 2.96 -3.33
CA TYR A 199 0.89 4.34 -3.11
C TYR A 199 0.08 4.45 -1.81
N SER A 200 -0.73 3.43 -1.49
CA SER A 200 -1.36 3.30 -0.17
C SER A 200 -0.32 3.26 0.95
N LEU A 201 0.73 2.45 0.80
CA LEU A 201 1.80 2.32 1.79
C LEU A 201 2.59 3.63 1.98
N TYR A 202 2.86 4.37 0.89
CA TYR A 202 3.61 5.62 0.93
C TYR A 202 2.82 6.72 1.61
N ASN A 203 1.53 6.87 1.30
CA ASN A 203 0.65 7.83 1.96
C ASN A 203 0.51 7.53 3.46
N MET A 204 0.36 6.25 3.84
CA MET A 204 0.31 5.82 5.25
C MET A 204 1.63 6.10 5.98
N SER A 205 2.75 5.60 5.46
CA SER A 205 4.05 5.69 6.15
C SER A 205 4.51 7.14 6.28
N THR A 206 4.25 7.96 5.26
CA THR A 206 4.58 9.38 5.29
C THR A 206 3.76 10.11 6.36
N ASN A 207 2.45 9.90 6.38
CA ASN A 207 1.55 10.58 7.31
C ASN A 207 1.79 10.15 8.77
N ILE A 208 1.94 8.85 9.03
CA ILE A 208 1.99 8.31 10.40
C ILE A 208 3.38 8.45 11.03
N ALA A 209 4.47 8.31 10.25
CA ALA A 209 5.80 8.11 10.84
C ALA A 209 6.92 9.02 10.29
N MET A 210 6.71 9.77 9.20
CA MET A 210 7.81 10.51 8.55
C MET A 210 7.61 12.03 8.53
N SER A 211 6.44 12.50 8.12
CA SER A 211 6.19 13.93 7.83
C SER A 211 6.21 14.84 9.06
N GLY A 212 5.85 14.32 10.23
CA GLY A 212 5.55 15.17 11.39
C GLY A 212 4.32 16.06 11.22
N ASN A 213 3.47 15.82 10.19
CA ASN A 213 2.25 16.59 9.92
C ASN A 213 1.09 16.18 10.84
N GLY A 214 1.27 16.33 12.15
CA GLY A 214 0.25 15.98 13.13
C GLY A 214 0.64 16.26 14.57
N VAL A 215 -0.23 15.84 15.48
CA VAL A 215 0.02 15.86 16.91
C VAL A 215 1.06 14.79 17.24
N PRO A 216 2.22 15.17 17.82
CA PRO A 216 3.30 14.22 18.03
C PRO A 216 2.96 13.17 19.09
N PHE A 217 3.43 11.94 18.87
CA PHE A 217 3.49 10.90 19.88
C PHE A 217 4.96 10.60 20.22
N PRO A 218 5.40 10.82 21.47
CA PRO A 218 4.62 11.23 22.64
C PRO A 218 4.38 12.74 22.71
N LEU A 219 3.21 13.16 23.22
CA LEU A 219 2.86 14.57 23.43
C LEU A 219 3.23 15.11 24.83
N ASN A 220 3.31 14.21 25.81
CA ASN A 220 3.55 14.55 27.22
C ASN A 220 4.35 13.43 27.92
N ASP A 221 4.76 13.68 29.17
CA ASP A 221 5.60 12.75 29.94
C ASP A 221 4.95 11.37 30.15
N GLN A 222 3.62 11.31 30.30
CA GLN A 222 2.89 10.04 30.44
C GLN A 222 2.97 9.21 29.15
N MET A 223 2.78 9.84 28.00
CA MET A 223 2.93 9.16 26.70
C MET A 223 4.39 8.78 26.44
N ALA A 224 5.36 9.60 26.88
CA ALA A 224 6.77 9.29 26.74
C ALA A 224 7.15 8.05 27.57
N GLU A 225 6.62 7.95 28.79
CA GLU A 225 6.76 6.76 29.62
C GLU A 225 6.08 5.54 28.97
N LEU A 226 4.87 5.68 28.42
CA LEU A 226 4.19 4.63 27.68
C LEU A 226 5.03 4.12 26.50
N GLN A 227 5.54 5.03 25.67
CA GLN A 227 6.38 4.70 24.52
C GLN A 227 7.68 4.00 24.96
N SER A 228 8.33 4.49 26.02
CA SER A 228 9.59 3.92 26.53
C SER A 228 9.47 2.46 26.98
N ARG A 229 8.28 2.04 27.40
CA ARG A 229 7.99 0.66 27.80
C ARG A 229 7.48 -0.19 26.63
N ARG A 230 6.59 0.35 25.80
CA ARG A 230 5.95 -0.40 24.71
C ARG A 230 6.85 -0.63 23.52
N MET A 231 7.68 0.35 23.14
CA MET A 231 8.53 0.21 21.95
C MET A 231 9.51 -0.97 22.07
N PRO A 232 10.23 -1.17 23.19
CA PRO A 232 11.04 -2.39 23.38
C PRO A 232 10.22 -3.68 23.36
N ALA A 233 9.03 -3.69 23.97
CA ALA A 233 8.16 -4.87 23.98
C ALA A 233 7.67 -5.25 22.58
N MET A 234 7.32 -4.27 21.74
CA MET A 234 6.96 -4.51 20.34
C MET A 234 8.13 -5.14 19.57
N LEU A 235 9.33 -4.58 19.72
CA LEU A 235 10.54 -5.11 19.09
C LEU A 235 10.80 -6.57 19.51
N GLU A 236 10.68 -6.86 20.81
CA GLU A 236 10.82 -8.21 21.36
C GLU A 236 9.77 -9.18 20.79
N HIS A 237 8.48 -8.81 20.82
CA HIS A 237 7.40 -9.65 20.28
C HIS A 237 7.50 -9.88 18.78
N ALA A 238 7.99 -8.87 18.04
CA ALA A 238 8.16 -8.94 16.61
C ALA A 238 9.46 -9.65 16.19
N GLY A 239 10.37 -9.93 17.13
CA GLY A 239 11.67 -10.55 16.84
C GLY A 239 12.58 -9.67 16.00
N VAL A 240 12.47 -8.34 16.13
CA VAL A 240 13.27 -7.38 15.37
C VAL A 240 14.11 -6.51 16.31
N GLU A 241 15.36 -6.24 15.95
CA GLU A 241 16.27 -5.49 16.84
C GLU A 241 15.98 -3.99 16.88
N ARG A 242 15.40 -3.45 15.79
CA ARG A 242 15.25 -2.02 15.59
C ARG A 242 14.04 -1.70 14.68
N PRO A 243 13.39 -0.53 14.85
CA PRO A 243 12.27 -0.13 14.00
C PRO A 243 12.67 0.02 12.53
N PRO A 244 11.73 -0.08 11.58
CA PRO A 244 12.01 0.08 10.14
C PRO A 244 12.28 1.54 9.73
N VAL A 245 12.02 2.52 10.61
CA VAL A 245 12.29 3.95 10.38
C VAL A 245 13.14 4.47 11.53
N SER A 246 14.24 5.17 11.21
CA SER A 246 15.07 5.85 12.21
C SER A 246 14.39 7.16 12.65
N ASN A 247 14.42 7.43 13.96
CA ASN A 247 13.88 8.65 14.58
C ASN A 247 12.45 9.03 14.11
N PRO A 248 11.46 8.11 14.20
CA PRO A 248 10.16 8.32 13.58
C PRO A 248 9.42 9.54 14.15
N ASN A 249 8.85 10.36 13.27
CA ASN A 249 7.95 11.46 13.61
C ASN A 249 6.52 10.93 13.79
N LEU A 250 6.30 10.13 14.83
CA LEU A 250 5.01 9.48 15.05
C LEU A 250 3.89 10.50 15.32
N SER A 251 2.77 10.35 14.62
CA SER A 251 1.55 11.15 14.80
C SER A 251 0.45 10.33 15.47
N LEU A 252 -0.19 10.88 16.51
CA LEU A 252 -1.41 10.30 17.10
C LEU A 252 -2.71 10.86 16.48
N ALA A 253 -2.63 12.03 15.85
CA ALA A 253 -3.74 12.66 15.14
C ALA A 253 -3.17 13.60 14.07
N SER A 254 -3.40 13.25 12.81
CA SER A 254 -2.87 14.03 11.69
C SER A 254 -3.64 15.34 11.50
N PHE A 255 -2.89 16.39 11.16
CA PHE A 255 -3.48 17.68 10.82
C PHE A 255 -4.31 17.57 9.55
N THR A 256 -5.29 18.44 9.36
CA THR A 256 -6.19 18.42 8.19
C THR A 256 -5.46 18.66 6.88
N GLU A 257 -4.37 19.45 6.89
CA GLU A 257 -3.55 19.71 5.71
C GLU A 257 -2.07 19.95 6.05
N GLY A 258 -1.19 19.76 5.05
CA GLY A 258 0.23 20.09 5.11
C GLY A 258 0.85 20.36 3.73
N ASP A 259 2.04 20.98 3.73
CA ASP A 259 2.92 21.05 2.54
C ASP A 259 3.86 19.83 2.56
N PRO A 260 3.79 18.94 1.57
CA PRO A 260 4.60 17.74 1.53
C PRO A 260 6.04 17.94 1.04
N SER A 261 6.51 19.19 0.93
CA SER A 261 7.90 19.52 0.65
C SER A 261 8.78 19.23 1.88
N PHE A 262 9.96 18.63 1.65
CA PHE A 262 10.90 18.38 2.74
C PHE A 262 11.52 19.70 3.22
N ALA A 263 11.61 19.88 4.54
CA ALA A 263 12.22 21.07 5.14
C ALA A 263 13.75 21.10 5.04
N GLN A 264 14.36 19.97 4.66
CA GLN A 264 15.81 19.78 4.52
C GLN A 264 16.09 18.58 3.60
N GLU A 265 17.36 18.35 3.26
CA GLU A 265 17.78 17.21 2.42
C GLU A 265 17.36 15.86 3.05
N PRO A 266 16.55 15.03 2.35
CA PRO A 266 15.98 13.82 2.92
C PRO A 266 16.99 12.66 2.91
N VAL A 267 17.05 11.93 4.02
CA VAL A 267 17.76 10.64 4.12
C VAL A 267 16.74 9.51 3.99
N LEU A 268 16.58 9.02 2.75
CA LEU A 268 15.66 7.92 2.44
C LEU A 268 16.29 6.54 2.66
N GLU A 269 17.62 6.47 2.58
CA GLU A 269 18.43 5.30 2.89
C GLU A 269 19.84 5.76 3.30
N ASP A 270 20.43 5.11 4.28
CA ASP A 270 21.80 5.31 4.76
C ASP A 270 22.47 3.96 5.05
N ASP A 271 23.64 3.96 5.70
CA ASP A 271 24.34 2.71 6.11
C ASP A 271 23.48 1.79 7.00
N SER A 272 22.36 2.29 7.54
CA SER A 272 21.40 1.51 8.31
C SER A 272 20.31 0.85 7.46
N GLY A 273 20.22 1.15 6.16
CA GLY A 273 19.23 0.61 5.21
C GLY A 273 17.81 1.12 5.45
N ARG A 274 17.64 2.24 6.16
CA ARG A 274 16.32 2.75 6.59
C ARG A 274 16.23 4.26 6.46
N PRO A 275 15.04 4.81 6.20
CA PRO A 275 14.84 6.25 6.19
C PRO A 275 15.01 6.86 7.59
N ASP A 276 15.59 8.05 7.69
CA ASP A 276 15.65 8.85 8.91
C ASP A 276 14.59 9.95 8.89
N ALA A 277 13.48 9.70 9.59
CA ALA A 277 12.35 10.61 9.61
C ALA A 277 12.68 12.00 10.19
N SER A 278 13.75 12.16 10.98
CA SER A 278 14.18 13.49 11.43
C SER A 278 14.55 14.43 10.27
N THR A 279 14.84 13.87 9.09
CA THR A 279 15.12 14.60 7.85
C THR A 279 13.94 14.70 6.90
N LEU A 280 12.86 13.97 7.16
CA LEU A 280 11.68 13.88 6.30
C LEU A 280 10.52 14.77 6.77
N ALA A 281 10.74 15.55 7.82
CA ALA A 281 9.75 16.44 8.38
C ALA A 281 9.36 17.53 7.38
N TRP A 282 8.07 17.82 7.33
CA TRP A 282 7.50 18.93 6.59
C TRP A 282 7.61 20.22 7.41
N ASN A 283 7.53 21.36 6.74
CA ASN A 283 7.52 22.63 7.45
C ASN A 283 6.17 22.84 8.16
N ARG A 284 6.20 22.76 9.49
CA ARG A 284 5.01 22.90 10.34
C ARG A 284 4.31 24.25 10.22
N SER A 285 4.99 25.33 9.80
CA SER A 285 4.30 26.61 9.55
C SER A 285 3.32 26.53 8.38
N ASP A 286 3.49 25.53 7.53
CA ASP A 286 2.70 25.31 6.32
C ASP A 286 1.70 24.15 6.53
N SER A 287 1.46 23.75 7.78
CA SER A 287 0.41 22.81 8.19
C SER A 287 -0.76 23.53 8.84
N SER A 288 -1.96 22.97 8.80
CA SER A 288 -3.14 23.63 9.41
C SER A 288 -3.07 23.73 10.93
N LEU A 289 -2.33 22.84 11.60
CA LEU A 289 -2.33 22.68 13.06
C LEU A 289 -3.70 22.32 13.65
N VAL A 290 -4.66 21.96 12.79
CA VAL A 290 -6.04 21.61 13.13
C VAL A 290 -6.25 20.13 12.84
N VAL A 291 -6.98 19.44 13.69
CA VAL A 291 -7.42 18.04 13.49
C VAL A 291 -8.92 18.00 13.32
N SER A 292 -9.42 16.97 12.62
CA SER A 292 -10.85 16.72 12.41
C SER A 292 -11.16 15.23 12.62
N PRO A 293 -12.43 14.85 12.82
CA PRO A 293 -12.82 13.44 12.90
C PRO A 293 -12.43 12.67 11.64
N SER A 294 -12.56 13.26 10.44
CA SER A 294 -12.15 12.58 9.21
C SER A 294 -10.63 12.46 9.06
N SER A 295 -9.84 13.45 9.48
CA SER A 295 -8.37 13.32 9.43
C SER A 295 -7.86 12.25 10.40
N VAL A 296 -8.51 12.09 11.55
CA VAL A 296 -8.21 11.02 12.52
C VAL A 296 -8.72 9.66 12.03
N GLY A 297 -10.00 9.58 11.63
CA GLY A 297 -10.67 8.36 11.21
C GLY A 297 -9.98 7.70 10.02
N TRP A 298 -9.78 8.44 8.92
CA TRP A 298 -9.13 7.87 7.73
C TRP A 298 -7.66 7.50 7.97
N THR A 299 -6.95 8.25 8.82
CA THR A 299 -5.56 7.93 9.21
C THR A 299 -5.47 6.61 9.95
N HIS A 300 -6.32 6.42 10.95
CA HIS A 300 -6.22 5.24 11.79
C HIS A 300 -6.94 4.04 11.19
N LEU A 301 -8.00 4.22 10.39
CA LEU A 301 -8.53 3.15 9.53
C LEU A 301 -7.40 2.62 8.64
N LYS A 302 -6.67 3.52 7.99
CA LYS A 302 -5.51 3.16 7.17
C LYS A 302 -4.47 2.36 7.96
N GLY A 303 -4.16 2.76 9.19
CA GLY A 303 -3.27 2.03 10.07
C GLY A 303 -3.78 0.62 10.42
N VAL A 304 -5.07 0.48 10.76
CA VAL A 304 -5.72 -0.79 11.13
C VAL A 304 -5.76 -1.74 9.93
N THR A 305 -6.20 -1.25 8.76
CA THR A 305 -6.22 -2.06 7.52
C THR A 305 -4.81 -2.55 7.17
N TRP A 306 -3.77 -1.72 7.29
CA TRP A 306 -2.39 -2.19 7.11
C TRP A 306 -1.94 -3.18 8.18
N ALA A 307 -2.37 -3.02 9.44
CA ALA A 307 -2.04 -3.97 10.49
C ALA A 307 -2.60 -5.37 10.19
N LYS A 308 -3.84 -5.44 9.71
CA LYS A 308 -4.46 -6.68 9.22
C LYS A 308 -3.68 -7.24 8.02
N ASN A 309 -3.39 -6.40 7.03
CA ASN A 309 -2.65 -6.80 5.85
C ASN A 309 -1.26 -7.37 6.20
N PHE A 310 -0.52 -6.71 7.08
CA PHE A 310 0.80 -7.19 7.51
C PHE A 310 0.70 -8.56 8.17
N GLN A 311 -0.32 -8.79 8.99
CA GLN A 311 -0.52 -10.07 9.66
C GLN A 311 -0.76 -11.22 8.68
N ASN A 312 -1.63 -11.02 7.69
CA ASN A 312 -1.88 -12.03 6.66
C ASN A 312 -0.63 -12.37 5.83
N HIS A 313 0.37 -11.48 5.82
CA HIS A 313 1.60 -11.67 5.07
C HIS A 313 2.84 -11.73 5.97
N PHE A 314 2.72 -12.09 7.25
CA PHE A 314 3.87 -12.15 8.17
C PHE A 314 5.00 -13.06 7.68
N ASP A 315 4.64 -14.15 7.03
CA ASP A 315 5.60 -15.17 6.55
C ASP A 315 6.05 -14.90 5.10
N LEU A 316 5.39 -13.98 4.40
CA LEU A 316 5.65 -13.66 2.98
C LEU A 316 6.48 -12.39 2.82
N LEU A 317 6.30 -11.42 3.73
CA LEU A 317 6.95 -10.12 3.65
C LEU A 317 8.40 -10.17 4.19
N PRO A 318 9.36 -9.54 3.50
CA PRO A 318 10.73 -9.40 3.96
C PRO A 318 10.85 -8.98 5.44
N GLY A 319 11.72 -9.66 6.19
CA GLY A 319 11.94 -9.39 7.61
C GLY A 319 12.39 -7.94 7.90
N GLU A 320 13.07 -7.31 6.94
CA GLU A 320 13.49 -5.90 7.01
C GLU A 320 12.31 -4.92 7.08
N MET A 321 11.14 -5.30 6.56
CA MET A 321 9.92 -4.51 6.71
C MET A 321 9.34 -4.57 8.12
N ALA A 322 9.76 -5.54 8.93
CA ALA A 322 9.28 -5.76 10.29
C ALA A 322 7.73 -5.76 10.38
N PRO A 323 7.03 -6.60 9.58
CA PRO A 323 5.58 -6.53 9.44
C PRO A 323 4.84 -6.73 10.77
N LYS A 324 5.32 -7.63 11.64
CA LYS A 324 4.82 -7.81 13.02
C LYS A 324 4.91 -6.50 13.81
N PHE A 325 6.08 -5.89 13.87
CA PHE A 325 6.28 -4.62 14.58
C PHE A 325 5.37 -3.51 14.03
N ARG A 326 5.23 -3.42 12.70
CA ARG A 326 4.34 -2.44 12.07
C ARG A 326 2.88 -2.64 12.46
N ALA A 327 2.38 -3.88 12.43
CA ALA A 327 1.01 -4.19 12.85
C ALA A 327 0.75 -3.72 14.30
N GLN A 328 1.69 -3.99 15.22
CA GLN A 328 1.58 -3.60 16.62
C GLN A 328 1.64 -2.07 16.82
N LEU A 329 2.54 -1.40 16.10
CA LEU A 329 2.72 0.05 16.17
C LEU A 329 1.47 0.77 15.65
N LEU A 330 0.94 0.36 14.49
CA LEU A 330 -0.23 0.95 13.87
C LEU A 330 -1.48 0.78 14.74
N ALA A 331 -1.73 -0.44 15.23
CA ALA A 331 -2.84 -0.69 16.15
C ALA A 331 -2.70 0.07 17.49
N THR A 332 -1.46 0.26 17.98
CA THR A 332 -1.21 1.07 19.18
C THR A 332 -1.51 2.55 18.92
N LEU A 333 -1.06 3.11 17.79
CA LEU A 333 -1.33 4.51 17.45
C LEU A 333 -2.82 4.76 17.22
N ALA A 334 -3.56 3.81 16.64
CA ALA A 334 -5.01 3.88 16.51
C ALA A 334 -5.68 3.99 17.90
N GLN A 335 -5.28 3.17 18.87
CA GLN A 335 -5.81 3.22 20.23
C GLN A 335 -5.43 4.52 20.97
N VAL A 336 -4.21 5.03 20.79
CA VAL A 336 -3.81 6.34 21.33
C VAL A 336 -4.65 7.46 20.70
N GLY A 337 -4.90 7.37 19.39
CA GLY A 337 -5.74 8.30 18.64
C GLY A 337 -7.19 8.31 19.14
N VAL A 338 -7.80 7.13 19.33
CA VAL A 338 -9.14 6.99 19.93
C VAL A 338 -9.17 7.60 21.32
N ASN A 339 -8.18 7.27 22.16
CA ASN A 339 -8.10 7.82 23.51
C ASN A 339 -8.03 9.36 23.45
N ALA A 340 -7.18 9.94 22.60
CA ALA A 340 -7.01 11.40 22.46
C ALA A 340 -8.22 12.12 21.83
N ALA A 341 -8.88 11.50 20.85
CA ALA A 341 -9.96 12.11 20.11
C ALA A 341 -11.31 11.99 20.84
N ILE A 342 -11.55 10.86 21.50
CA ILE A 342 -12.88 10.47 22.02
C ILE A 342 -12.95 10.53 23.55
N LEU A 343 -11.96 9.96 24.23
CA LEU A 343 -12.05 9.72 25.68
C LEU A 343 -11.43 10.83 26.53
N VAL A 344 -10.24 11.30 26.14
CA VAL A 344 -9.45 12.28 26.87
C VAL A 344 -8.76 13.24 25.90
N GLY A 345 -8.62 14.52 26.21
CA GLY A 345 -7.76 15.43 25.43
C GLY A 345 -8.42 16.71 24.92
N GLY A 346 -9.72 16.88 25.15
CA GLY A 346 -10.46 18.11 24.93
C GLY A 346 -10.27 19.13 26.05
N SER A 347 -10.53 20.39 25.73
CA SER A 347 -10.44 21.51 26.68
C SER A 347 -11.59 21.58 27.68
N ARG A 348 -12.56 20.66 27.59
CA ARG A 348 -13.76 20.59 28.44
C ARG A 348 -13.83 19.32 29.28
N GLU A 349 -12.68 18.73 29.61
CA GLU A 349 -12.56 17.47 30.37
C GLU A 349 -13.16 16.25 29.64
N ASN A 350 -13.26 16.32 28.31
CA ASN A 350 -13.75 15.27 27.40
C ASN A 350 -12.70 14.91 26.32
N GLY A 351 -13.07 14.17 25.28
CA GLY A 351 -12.24 13.95 24.09
C GLY A 351 -12.00 15.22 23.27
N ALA A 352 -10.89 15.28 22.53
CA ALA A 352 -10.53 16.46 21.74
C ALA A 352 -11.54 16.82 20.64
N LEU A 353 -12.28 15.83 20.15
CA LEU A 353 -13.22 15.97 19.03
C LEU A 353 -14.66 15.66 19.44
N THR A 354 -14.95 15.36 20.70
CA THR A 354 -16.31 15.06 21.18
C THR A 354 -16.98 16.26 21.84
N HIS A 355 -18.31 16.27 21.83
CA HIS A 355 -19.10 17.26 22.55
C HIS A 355 -19.52 16.77 23.95
N GLY A 356 -18.89 17.31 25.00
CA GLY A 356 -19.09 16.80 26.37
C GLY A 356 -18.78 15.31 26.45
N ASP A 357 -19.55 14.57 27.24
CA ASP A 357 -19.41 13.10 27.41
C ASP A 357 -20.21 12.29 26.37
N SER A 358 -20.59 12.92 25.24
CA SER A 358 -21.30 12.26 24.14
C SER A 358 -20.36 11.78 23.05
N PHE A 359 -20.89 10.97 22.13
CA PHE A 359 -20.20 10.56 20.90
C PHE A 359 -20.51 11.48 19.70
N GLU A 360 -21.04 12.67 19.94
CA GLU A 360 -21.22 13.68 18.88
C GLU A 360 -19.87 14.34 18.56
N PHE A 361 -19.43 14.26 17.30
CA PHE A 361 -18.17 14.84 16.89
C PHE A 361 -18.28 16.31 16.44
N LEU A 362 -17.36 17.13 16.94
CA LEU A 362 -17.07 18.48 16.46
C LEU A 362 -16.19 18.40 15.21
N SER A 363 -16.39 19.32 14.25
CA SER A 363 -15.68 19.25 12.97
C SER A 363 -14.18 19.53 13.08
N GLU A 364 -13.77 20.53 13.87
CA GLU A 364 -12.37 20.95 13.89
C GLU A 364 -11.89 21.42 15.26
N TYR A 365 -10.68 21.00 15.63
CA TYR A 365 -10.03 21.35 16.89
C TYR A 365 -8.55 21.69 16.67
N HIS A 366 -8.05 22.71 17.38
CA HIS A 366 -6.66 23.14 17.35
C HIS A 366 -5.93 22.68 18.63
N PRO A 367 -5.17 21.57 18.61
CA PRO A 367 -4.72 20.89 19.82
C PRO A 367 -3.78 21.71 20.70
N SER A 368 -2.84 22.46 20.11
CA SER A 368 -1.87 23.23 20.90
C SER A 368 -2.47 24.49 21.53
N GLU A 369 -3.63 24.96 21.05
CA GLU A 369 -4.35 26.11 21.61
C GLU A 369 -5.47 25.68 22.56
N GLY A 370 -5.84 24.38 22.57
CA GLY A 370 -7.00 23.90 23.30
C GLY A 370 -8.32 24.46 22.77
N ARG A 371 -8.38 24.84 21.49
CA ARG A 371 -9.46 25.64 20.90
C ARG A 371 -10.28 24.85 19.89
N ILE A 372 -11.61 24.87 20.05
CA ILE A 372 -12.55 24.40 19.03
C ILE A 372 -12.57 25.42 17.88
N VAL A 373 -12.37 24.94 16.67
CA VAL A 373 -12.32 25.77 15.45
C VAL A 373 -13.68 25.75 14.74
N ASP A 374 -14.28 24.57 14.61
CA ASP A 374 -15.63 24.36 14.07
C ASP A 374 -16.37 23.32 14.94
N GLU A 375 -17.52 23.73 15.50
CA GLU A 375 -18.36 22.89 16.36
C GLU A 375 -19.50 22.19 15.60
N THR A 376 -19.60 22.38 14.29
CA THR A 376 -20.63 21.77 13.44
C THR A 376 -20.54 20.25 13.49
N ARG A 377 -21.69 19.57 13.52
CA ARG A 377 -21.78 18.11 13.35
C ARG A 377 -22.02 17.83 11.88
N ARG A 378 -21.19 16.97 11.30
CA ARG A 378 -21.21 16.69 9.86
C ARG A 378 -21.34 15.18 9.60
N PRO A 379 -22.22 14.75 8.68
CA PRO A 379 -22.37 13.35 8.30
C PRO A 379 -21.06 12.68 7.88
N HIS A 380 -20.23 13.31 7.06
CA HIS A 380 -18.96 12.71 6.60
C HIS A 380 -17.93 12.51 7.72
N HIS A 381 -17.96 13.34 8.78
CA HIS A 381 -17.10 13.17 9.94
C HIS A 381 -17.49 11.97 10.79
N HIS A 382 -18.79 11.77 11.00
CA HIS A 382 -19.30 10.65 11.79
C HIS A 382 -19.16 9.33 11.04
N SER A 383 -19.46 9.29 9.73
CA SER A 383 -19.26 8.08 8.93
C SER A 383 -17.79 7.67 8.85
N ALA A 384 -16.83 8.62 8.72
CA ALA A 384 -15.41 8.30 8.74
C ALA A 384 -14.96 7.68 10.09
N MET A 385 -15.46 8.20 11.21
CA MET A 385 -15.15 7.67 12.54
C MET A 385 -15.83 6.33 12.80
N LEU A 386 -17.10 6.17 12.40
CA LEU A 386 -17.83 4.92 12.52
C LEU A 386 -17.09 3.80 11.79
N TRP A 387 -16.71 4.05 10.53
CA TRP A 387 -15.97 3.08 9.74
C TRP A 387 -14.62 2.70 10.36
N PHE A 388 -13.84 3.70 10.79
CA PHE A 388 -12.59 3.45 11.51
C PHE A 388 -12.81 2.59 12.76
N LEU A 389 -13.80 2.94 13.58
CA LEU A 389 -14.07 2.24 14.83
C LEU A 389 -14.60 0.83 14.60
N SER A 390 -15.39 0.60 13.54
CA SER A 390 -15.80 -0.74 13.14
C SER A 390 -14.60 -1.63 12.77
N ASP A 391 -13.65 -1.11 11.97
CA ASP A 391 -12.45 -1.87 11.61
C ASP A 391 -11.55 -2.11 12.83
N LEU A 392 -11.39 -1.11 13.71
CA LEU A 392 -10.66 -1.28 14.97
C LEU A 392 -11.35 -2.28 15.91
N ASN A 393 -12.69 -2.29 15.97
CA ASN A 393 -13.45 -3.24 16.76
C ASN A 393 -13.26 -4.66 16.24
N SER A 394 -13.31 -4.86 14.92
CA SER A 394 -13.01 -6.17 14.34
C SER A 394 -11.60 -6.65 14.71
N LEU A 395 -10.62 -5.73 14.71
CA LEU A 395 -9.24 -6.02 15.11
C LEU A 395 -9.14 -6.36 16.62
N ALA A 396 -9.98 -5.74 17.46
CA ALA A 396 -10.05 -5.98 18.90
C ALA A 396 -10.79 -7.27 19.29
N GLN A 397 -11.86 -7.64 18.58
CA GLN A 397 -12.70 -8.80 18.90
C GLN A 397 -12.13 -10.12 18.34
N ASN A 398 -11.33 -10.05 17.27
CA ASN A 398 -10.86 -11.24 16.55
C ASN A 398 -9.38 -11.57 16.80
N ASP A 399 -8.84 -11.17 17.96
CA ASP A 399 -7.50 -11.56 18.46
C ASP A 399 -6.33 -11.33 17.47
N TRP A 400 -6.44 -10.31 16.62
CA TRP A 400 -5.36 -9.94 15.70
C TRP A 400 -4.09 -9.60 16.46
N PHE A 401 -2.95 -10.13 16.01
CA PHE A 401 -1.63 -10.01 16.63
C PHE A 401 -1.25 -8.57 16.94
N GLY A 402 -1.55 -7.64 16.02
CA GLY A 402 -1.28 -6.21 16.19
C GLY A 402 -2.02 -5.59 17.39
N TYR A 403 -3.21 -6.07 17.73
CA TYR A 403 -3.97 -5.57 18.88
C TYR A 403 -3.49 -6.15 20.20
N VAL A 404 -3.27 -7.47 20.21
CA VAL A 404 -3.06 -8.24 21.45
C VAL A 404 -1.61 -8.18 21.94
N ASN A 405 -0.65 -7.91 21.05
CA ASN A 405 0.78 -7.86 21.39
C ASN A 405 1.36 -6.49 21.05
N PRO A 406 1.91 -5.74 22.03
CA PRO A 406 1.77 -5.93 23.47
C PRO A 406 0.30 -5.71 23.91
N GLN A 407 -0.01 -6.08 25.16
CA GLN A 407 -1.30 -5.85 25.83
C GLN A 407 -2.07 -4.61 25.31
N PRO A 408 -3.37 -4.70 24.97
CA PRO A 408 -4.14 -3.57 24.45
C PRO A 408 -4.10 -2.34 25.36
N LEU A 409 -4.14 -1.15 24.76
CA LEU A 409 -4.29 0.12 25.48
C LEU A 409 -5.73 0.37 25.90
N ILE A 410 -6.68 0.14 25.00
CA ILE A 410 -8.12 0.23 25.27
C ILE A 410 -8.66 -1.20 25.36
N PRO A 411 -9.50 -1.53 26.34
CA PRO A 411 -10.06 -2.88 26.43
C PRO A 411 -11.02 -3.15 25.27
N LYS A 412 -11.13 -4.41 24.84
CA LYS A 412 -12.06 -4.78 23.76
C LYS A 412 -13.53 -4.54 24.12
N GLU A 413 -13.86 -4.70 25.41
CA GLU A 413 -15.18 -4.51 26.00
C GLU A 413 -15.01 -4.01 27.45
N ALA A 414 -16.05 -3.43 28.04
CA ALA A 414 -15.99 -2.90 29.39
C ALA A 414 -15.56 -3.97 30.41
N GLY A 415 -14.50 -3.66 31.18
CA GLY A 415 -13.95 -4.56 32.21
C GLY A 415 -12.97 -5.62 31.68
N ALA A 416 -12.70 -5.68 30.38
CA ALA A 416 -11.59 -6.49 29.86
C ALA A 416 -10.22 -5.88 30.21
N GLU A 417 -9.17 -6.68 30.10
CA GLU A 417 -7.82 -6.27 30.49
C GLU A 417 -7.21 -5.30 29.46
N ALA A 418 -6.68 -4.17 29.93
CA ALA A 418 -5.96 -3.20 29.10
C ALA A 418 -5.03 -2.31 29.96
N VAL A 419 -4.16 -1.55 29.30
CA VAL A 419 -3.25 -0.60 29.96
C VAL A 419 -4.01 0.60 30.53
N PHE A 420 -4.97 1.12 29.79
CA PHE A 420 -5.92 2.10 30.31
C PHE A 420 -7.10 1.37 30.94
N ASP A 421 -7.72 1.98 31.96
CA ASP A 421 -8.91 1.46 32.65
C ASP A 421 -10.11 2.39 32.44
N PRO A 422 -10.51 2.67 31.18
CA PRO A 422 -11.75 3.41 30.91
C PRO A 422 -12.97 2.56 31.28
N PRO A 423 -14.11 3.19 31.61
CA PRO A 423 -15.35 2.47 31.92
C PRO A 423 -16.00 1.78 30.69
N VAL A 424 -15.42 1.94 29.50
CA VAL A 424 -15.92 1.46 28.20
C VAL A 424 -14.78 0.85 27.40
N GLY A 425 -15.06 -0.18 26.61
CA GLY A 425 -14.14 -0.75 25.64
C GLY A 425 -14.41 -0.28 24.21
N ILE A 426 -13.67 -0.85 23.25
CA ILE A 426 -13.84 -0.54 21.82
C ILE A 426 -15.24 -0.90 21.33
N GLN A 427 -15.83 -2.00 21.81
CA GLN A 427 -17.21 -2.38 21.44
C GLN A 427 -18.21 -1.28 21.83
N GLU A 428 -18.19 -0.84 23.10
CA GLU A 428 -19.13 0.17 23.58
C GLU A 428 -18.91 1.54 22.94
N ILE A 429 -17.67 1.89 22.61
CA ILE A 429 -17.35 3.12 21.86
C ILE A 429 -17.93 3.03 20.44
N THR A 430 -17.75 1.89 19.77
CA THR A 430 -18.21 1.69 18.38
C THR A 430 -19.74 1.72 18.30
N ASP A 431 -20.42 0.97 19.17
CA ASP A 431 -21.88 0.96 19.26
C ASP A 431 -22.44 2.35 19.64
N GLY A 432 -21.77 3.05 20.56
CA GLY A 432 -22.16 4.40 20.97
C GLY A 432 -22.00 5.44 19.85
N VAL A 433 -20.95 5.33 19.04
CA VAL A 433 -20.75 6.19 17.86
C VAL A 433 -21.77 5.86 16.76
N ALA A 434 -22.09 4.59 16.54
CA ALA A 434 -23.12 4.17 15.60
C ALA A 434 -24.48 4.76 16.00
N GLN A 435 -24.86 4.61 17.28
CA GLN A 435 -26.08 5.18 17.82
C GLN A 435 -26.13 6.70 17.68
N ALA A 436 -25.08 7.41 18.11
CA ALA A 436 -25.02 8.87 18.01
C ALA A 436 -25.09 9.35 16.55
N THR A 437 -24.52 8.60 15.61
CA THR A 437 -24.59 8.92 14.18
C THR A 437 -26.02 8.82 13.66
N MET A 438 -26.72 7.72 13.97
CA MET A 438 -28.11 7.52 13.55
C MET A 438 -29.08 8.49 14.24
N ASP A 439 -28.82 8.87 15.48
CA ASP A 439 -29.65 9.84 16.23
C ASP A 439 -29.46 11.28 15.74
N LEU A 440 -28.24 11.66 15.32
CA LEU A 440 -27.93 13.01 14.86
C LEU A 440 -28.38 13.29 13.44
N PHE A 441 -28.32 12.29 12.56
CA PHE A 441 -28.57 12.45 11.14
C PHE A 441 -29.73 11.54 10.73
N ASP A 442 -30.92 12.12 10.59
CA ASP A 442 -32.00 11.40 9.93
C ASP A 442 -31.55 11.07 8.49
N ALA A 443 -31.74 9.80 8.07
CA ALA A 443 -31.28 9.34 6.77
C ALA A 443 -31.77 10.23 5.63
N SER A 444 -33.02 10.72 5.71
CA SER A 444 -33.65 11.59 4.71
C SER A 444 -33.04 12.99 4.63
N GLU A 445 -32.33 13.43 5.68
CA GLU A 445 -31.72 14.75 5.74
C GLU A 445 -30.26 14.75 5.27
N VAL A 446 -29.55 13.60 5.30
CA VAL A 446 -28.11 13.49 4.96
C VAL A 446 -27.79 14.11 3.60
N ALA A 447 -28.59 13.82 2.57
CA ALA A 447 -28.38 14.37 1.23
C ALA A 447 -28.52 15.90 1.18
N SER A 448 -29.45 16.47 1.96
CA SER A 448 -29.68 17.91 2.03
C SER A 448 -28.68 18.65 2.91
N MET A 449 -28.10 17.95 3.90
CA MET A 449 -27.05 18.49 4.76
C MET A 449 -25.73 18.61 4.00
N GLU A 450 -25.43 17.65 3.12
CA GLU A 450 -24.20 17.61 2.34
C GLU A 450 -24.47 17.27 0.87
N SER A 451 -24.71 16.00 0.56
CA SER A 451 -24.99 15.52 -0.81
C SER A 451 -25.31 14.02 -0.81
N THR A 452 -25.77 13.48 -1.94
CA THR A 452 -25.88 12.02 -2.14
C THR A 452 -24.53 11.29 -2.07
N ARG A 453 -23.40 11.99 -2.30
CA ARG A 453 -22.06 11.45 -2.03
C ARG A 453 -21.88 11.09 -0.55
N SER A 454 -22.34 11.95 0.36
CA SER A 454 -22.31 11.67 1.80
C SER A 454 -23.28 10.56 2.20
N VAL A 455 -24.40 10.41 1.50
CA VAL A 455 -25.30 9.25 1.68
C VAL A 455 -24.58 7.95 1.31
N GLY A 456 -23.87 7.90 0.17
CA GLY A 456 -23.05 6.75 -0.22
C GLY A 456 -21.97 6.41 0.81
N GLN A 457 -21.25 7.41 1.33
CA GLN A 457 -20.25 7.20 2.38
C GLN A 457 -20.89 6.68 3.69
N MET A 458 -22.05 7.22 4.06
CA MET A 458 -22.77 6.79 5.26
C MET A 458 -23.25 5.33 5.12
N LEU A 459 -23.78 4.95 3.95
CA LEU A 459 -24.12 3.55 3.63
C LEU A 459 -22.92 2.63 3.82
N GLY A 460 -21.75 3.00 3.29
CA GLY A 460 -20.53 2.22 3.46
C GLY A 460 -20.10 2.05 4.91
N ALA A 461 -20.13 3.14 5.70
CA ALA A 461 -19.80 3.10 7.12
C ALA A 461 -20.77 2.22 7.94
N VAL A 462 -22.07 2.29 7.64
CA VAL A 462 -23.10 1.47 8.29
C VAL A 462 -22.97 0.00 7.89
N GLY A 463 -22.66 -0.28 6.61
CA GLY A 463 -22.33 -1.62 6.11
C GLY A 463 -21.16 -2.25 6.87
N TYR A 464 -20.08 -1.49 7.09
CA TYR A 464 -18.94 -1.93 7.90
C TYR A 464 -19.27 -2.13 9.39
N TYR A 465 -20.17 -1.31 9.93
CA TYR A 465 -20.60 -1.46 11.32
C TYR A 465 -21.45 -2.72 11.55
N GLY A 466 -22.29 -3.11 10.58
CA GLY A 466 -23.23 -4.22 10.71
C GLY A 466 -22.65 -5.51 11.29
N PRO A 467 -21.56 -6.08 10.71
CA PRO A 467 -20.90 -7.26 11.24
C PRO A 467 -20.27 -7.08 12.63
N GLN A 468 -20.05 -5.84 13.05
CA GLN A 468 -19.34 -5.45 14.28
C GLN A 468 -20.27 -4.97 15.40
N ALA A 469 -21.58 -4.94 15.15
CA ALA A 469 -22.56 -4.50 16.12
C ALA A 469 -22.60 -5.44 17.34
N GLY A 470 -22.59 -4.87 18.55
CA GLY A 470 -22.49 -5.64 19.80
C GLY A 470 -23.78 -6.36 20.22
N SER A 471 -24.89 -6.17 19.49
CA SER A 471 -26.18 -6.79 19.78
C SER A 471 -27.04 -6.92 18.52
N ASP A 472 -28.00 -7.84 18.54
CA ASP A 472 -28.99 -8.00 17.47
C ASP A 472 -29.84 -6.74 17.30
N GLU A 473 -30.15 -6.03 18.40
CA GLU A 473 -30.87 -4.75 18.37
C GLU A 473 -30.07 -3.67 17.64
N ALA A 474 -28.77 -3.53 17.93
CA ALA A 474 -27.91 -2.56 17.27
C ALA A 474 -27.69 -2.89 15.79
N ARG A 475 -27.51 -4.18 15.46
CA ARG A 475 -27.44 -4.65 14.07
C ARG A 475 -28.73 -4.35 13.31
N SER A 476 -29.89 -4.61 13.93
CA SER A 476 -31.20 -4.33 13.31
C SER A 476 -31.39 -2.83 13.07
N ALA A 477 -31.02 -1.98 14.04
CA ALA A 477 -31.08 -0.53 13.86
C ALA A 477 -30.20 -0.03 12.71
N ALA A 478 -29.00 -0.60 12.57
CA ALA A 478 -28.10 -0.31 11.45
C ALA A 478 -28.70 -0.72 10.09
N ALA A 479 -29.32 -1.91 10.01
CA ALA A 479 -29.99 -2.37 8.79
C ALA A 479 -31.20 -1.50 8.41
N ASP A 480 -32.01 -1.09 9.39
CA ASP A 480 -33.12 -0.16 9.17
C ASP A 480 -32.62 1.20 8.65
N TYR A 481 -31.55 1.72 9.25
CA TYR A 481 -30.95 2.99 8.83
C TYR A 481 -30.30 2.90 7.45
N ALA A 482 -29.60 1.80 7.14
CA ALA A 482 -29.06 1.53 5.80
C ALA A 482 -30.16 1.45 4.74
N THR A 483 -31.29 0.81 5.06
CA THR A 483 -32.46 0.75 4.18
C THR A 483 -32.98 2.16 3.88
N ALA A 484 -33.11 3.01 4.90
CA ALA A 484 -33.58 4.39 4.74
C ALA A 484 -32.61 5.24 3.90
N LEU A 485 -31.30 5.09 4.09
CA LEU A 485 -30.29 5.78 3.26
C LEU A 485 -30.34 5.30 1.79
N ALA A 486 -30.53 4.01 1.56
CA ALA A 486 -30.67 3.46 0.22
C ALA A 486 -31.93 3.99 -0.49
N ASP A 487 -33.03 4.20 0.25
CA ASP A 487 -34.24 4.82 -0.31
C ASP A 487 -33.99 6.29 -0.69
N VAL A 488 -33.14 7.03 0.03
CA VAL A 488 -32.72 8.38 -0.38
C VAL A 488 -31.96 8.35 -1.70
N ILE A 489 -31.10 7.35 -1.92
CA ILE A 489 -30.44 7.16 -3.22
C ILE A 489 -31.48 6.88 -4.31
N ALA A 490 -32.44 5.99 -4.05
CA ALA A 490 -33.49 5.65 -5.02
C ALA A 490 -34.34 6.87 -5.40
N ASP A 491 -34.67 7.74 -4.43
CA ASP A 491 -35.40 8.99 -4.67
C ASP A 491 -34.61 10.01 -5.50
N ASN A 492 -33.28 9.90 -5.51
CA ASN A 492 -32.37 10.74 -6.30
C ASN A 492 -31.80 10.01 -7.52
N LEU A 493 -32.34 8.85 -7.90
CA LEU A 493 -31.87 8.06 -9.03
C LEU A 493 -32.69 8.37 -10.29
N ALA A 494 -32.03 8.90 -11.32
CA ALA A 494 -32.63 9.03 -12.63
C ALA A 494 -32.76 7.65 -13.32
N GLY A 495 -33.74 7.51 -14.20
CA GLY A 495 -34.06 6.22 -14.85
C GLY A 495 -32.98 5.63 -15.77
N ASN A 496 -31.84 6.30 -15.93
CA ASN A 496 -30.66 5.83 -16.66
C ASN A 496 -29.48 5.46 -15.74
N GLY A 497 -29.69 5.38 -14.43
CA GLY A 497 -28.65 5.04 -13.44
C GLY A 497 -27.88 6.23 -12.88
N ARG A 498 -28.14 7.46 -13.35
CA ARG A 498 -27.48 8.66 -12.81
C ARG A 498 -28.03 9.02 -11.42
N VAL A 499 -27.15 9.15 -10.43
CA VAL A 499 -27.49 9.68 -9.10
C VAL A 499 -27.39 11.20 -9.11
N GLU A 500 -28.45 11.89 -8.70
CA GLU A 500 -28.50 13.35 -8.65
C GLU A 500 -28.00 13.91 -7.31
N ASN A 501 -27.79 15.24 -7.25
CA ASN A 501 -27.45 15.98 -6.01
C ASN A 501 -26.19 15.47 -5.29
N GLY A 502 -25.21 15.02 -6.06
CA GLY A 502 -23.92 14.51 -5.59
C GLY A 502 -22.82 15.56 -5.49
N ALA A 503 -21.57 15.11 -5.62
CA ALA A 503 -20.41 15.99 -5.78
C ALA A 503 -20.34 16.61 -7.18
N ASP A 504 -19.50 17.64 -7.29
CA ASP A 504 -19.19 18.31 -8.56
C ASP A 504 -18.66 17.33 -9.61
N ASN A 505 -17.89 16.32 -9.19
CA ASN A 505 -17.51 15.19 -10.03
C ASN A 505 -18.59 14.08 -9.98
N GLN A 506 -19.33 13.92 -11.08
CA GLN A 506 -20.40 12.94 -11.18
C GLN A 506 -19.89 11.50 -11.05
N ALA A 507 -18.71 11.17 -11.60
CA ALA A 507 -18.15 9.82 -11.53
C ALA A 507 -17.81 9.44 -10.08
N ALA A 508 -17.30 10.39 -9.29
CA ALA A 508 -17.11 10.21 -7.85
C ALA A 508 -18.44 9.94 -7.12
N THR A 509 -19.51 10.65 -7.48
CA THR A 509 -20.85 10.39 -6.91
C THR A 509 -21.31 8.97 -7.21
N GLN A 510 -21.19 8.52 -8.46
CA GLN A 510 -21.58 7.15 -8.83
C GLN A 510 -20.75 6.12 -8.07
N GLY A 511 -19.43 6.30 -8.00
CA GLY A 511 -18.52 5.34 -7.38
C GLY A 511 -18.81 5.07 -5.91
N ILE A 512 -18.90 6.13 -5.09
CA ILE A 512 -19.18 5.97 -3.65
C ILE A 512 -20.61 5.51 -3.35
N VAL A 513 -21.59 5.88 -4.20
CA VAL A 513 -22.96 5.39 -4.04
C VAL A 513 -23.05 3.91 -4.38
N ALA A 514 -22.44 3.48 -5.49
CA ALA A 514 -22.38 2.07 -5.85
C ALA A 514 -21.72 1.24 -4.74
N GLN A 515 -20.55 1.68 -4.27
CA GLN A 515 -19.83 1.03 -3.20
C GLN A 515 -20.67 0.98 -1.90
N GLY A 516 -21.28 2.10 -1.50
CA GLY A 516 -22.14 2.15 -0.32
C GLY A 516 -23.34 1.20 -0.40
N LEU A 517 -24.03 1.15 -1.55
CA LEU A 517 -25.14 0.22 -1.77
C LEU A 517 -24.69 -1.25 -1.68
N LEU A 518 -23.54 -1.59 -2.26
CA LEU A 518 -23.02 -2.97 -2.26
C LEU A 518 -22.56 -3.42 -0.87
N TRP A 519 -21.92 -2.53 -0.11
CA TRP A 519 -21.55 -2.82 1.27
C TRP A 519 -22.72 -2.87 2.23
N ALA A 520 -23.71 -1.99 2.06
CA ALA A 520 -24.96 -2.11 2.79
C ALA A 520 -25.70 -3.41 2.43
N SER A 521 -25.53 -3.91 1.20
CA SER A 521 -26.13 -5.19 0.79
C SER A 521 -25.47 -6.43 1.42
N GLN A 522 -24.48 -6.26 2.31
CA GLN A 522 -23.94 -7.35 3.13
C GLN A 522 -24.80 -7.63 4.37
N PHE A 523 -25.76 -6.76 4.70
CA PHE A 523 -26.84 -7.13 5.61
C PHE A 523 -27.79 -8.09 4.90
N ASP A 524 -28.15 -9.20 5.55
CA ASP A 524 -29.13 -10.15 4.99
C ASP A 524 -30.49 -9.48 4.68
N GLU A 525 -30.80 -8.40 5.40
CA GLU A 525 -32.05 -7.65 5.31
C GLU A 525 -32.05 -6.54 4.24
N VAL A 526 -30.89 -6.18 3.69
CA VAL A 526 -30.73 -5.10 2.71
C VAL A 526 -30.23 -5.69 1.40
N ASP A 527 -30.99 -5.56 0.32
CA ASP A 527 -30.51 -5.92 -1.03
C ASP A 527 -30.74 -4.76 -1.98
N ARG A 528 -29.64 -4.17 -2.44
CA ARG A 528 -29.59 -3.05 -3.38
C ARG A 528 -28.60 -3.29 -4.51
N THR A 529 -28.27 -4.55 -4.77
CA THR A 529 -27.30 -4.95 -5.80
C THR A 529 -27.73 -4.51 -7.21
N ASP A 530 -29.01 -4.69 -7.56
CA ASP A 530 -29.57 -4.22 -8.84
C ASP A 530 -29.44 -2.69 -9.01
N THR A 531 -29.74 -1.92 -7.96
CA THR A 531 -29.60 -0.46 -7.99
C THR A 531 -28.13 -0.05 -8.13
N ALA A 532 -27.22 -0.74 -7.45
CA ALA A 532 -25.80 -0.50 -7.60
C ALA A 532 -25.31 -0.81 -9.02
N ASP A 533 -25.81 -1.88 -9.66
CA ASP A 533 -25.45 -2.24 -11.03
C ASP A 533 -25.90 -1.15 -12.04
N ASP A 534 -27.09 -0.57 -11.87
CA ASP A 534 -27.54 0.57 -12.68
C ASP A 534 -26.62 1.80 -12.50
N VAL A 535 -26.24 2.10 -11.25
CA VAL A 535 -25.35 3.23 -10.90
C VAL A 535 -23.96 3.04 -11.53
N VAL A 536 -23.40 1.84 -11.43
CA VAL A 536 -22.11 1.48 -12.07
C VAL A 536 -22.23 1.53 -13.59
N GLY A 537 -23.36 1.11 -14.15
CA GLY A 537 -23.61 1.16 -15.60
C GLY A 537 -23.50 2.58 -16.15
N TYR A 538 -24.22 3.52 -15.54
CA TYR A 538 -24.11 4.93 -15.93
C TYR A 538 -22.67 5.46 -15.84
N MET A 539 -21.93 5.08 -14.79
CA MET A 539 -20.53 5.49 -14.62
C MET A 539 -19.62 4.95 -15.74
N LEU A 540 -19.75 3.68 -16.10
CA LEU A 540 -18.89 3.03 -17.09
C LEU A 540 -19.24 3.39 -18.53
N ASP A 541 -20.51 3.69 -18.80
CA ASP A 541 -21.04 3.90 -20.15
C ASP A 541 -21.12 5.39 -20.53
N GLU A 542 -21.56 6.26 -19.61
CA GLU A 542 -21.85 7.67 -19.90
C GLU A 542 -20.77 8.63 -19.39
N LEU A 543 -19.96 8.21 -18.40
CA LEU A 543 -18.92 9.06 -17.80
C LEU A 543 -17.50 8.64 -18.17
N TRP A 544 -17.33 7.57 -18.93
CA TRP A 544 -16.01 7.15 -19.39
C TRP A 544 -15.56 7.91 -20.63
N ASP A 545 -14.44 8.62 -20.54
CA ASP A 545 -13.75 9.19 -21.70
C ASP A 545 -12.68 8.21 -22.18
N ALA A 546 -12.95 7.56 -23.31
CA ALA A 546 -12.04 6.56 -23.88
C ALA A 546 -10.78 7.16 -24.50
N ASP A 547 -10.83 8.42 -24.95
CA ASP A 547 -9.66 9.08 -25.54
C ASP A 547 -8.72 9.56 -24.43
N ALA A 548 -9.27 10.08 -23.33
CA ALA A 548 -8.51 10.50 -22.16
C ALA A 548 -8.07 9.32 -21.26
N GLY A 549 -8.80 8.20 -21.32
CA GLY A 549 -8.61 7.05 -20.43
C GLY A 549 -8.92 7.38 -18.96
N THR A 550 -9.87 8.28 -18.71
CA THR A 550 -10.31 8.67 -17.36
C THR A 550 -11.82 8.96 -17.34
N PHE A 551 -12.35 9.28 -16.17
CA PHE A 551 -13.77 9.63 -16.02
C PHE A 551 -14.00 11.14 -16.08
N ILE A 552 -15.00 11.56 -16.85
CA ILE A 552 -15.41 12.96 -16.95
C ILE A 552 -16.14 13.38 -15.68
N SER A 553 -15.96 14.64 -15.26
CA SER A 553 -16.68 15.22 -14.12
C SER A 553 -18.18 15.41 -14.40
N GLY A 554 -18.58 15.51 -15.67
CA GLY A 554 -19.97 15.56 -16.12
C GLY A 554 -20.06 15.49 -17.65
N THR A 555 -21.24 15.18 -18.20
CA THR A 555 -21.44 14.90 -19.64
C THR A 555 -21.14 16.07 -20.57
N ASP A 556 -21.16 17.30 -20.06
CA ASP A 556 -20.84 18.52 -20.82
C ASP A 556 -19.43 19.05 -20.48
N ALA A 557 -18.64 18.33 -19.67
CA ALA A 557 -17.32 18.78 -19.26
C ALA A 557 -16.32 18.66 -20.41
N SER A 558 -15.49 19.68 -20.58
CA SER A 558 -14.28 19.64 -21.42
C SER A 558 -12.99 19.62 -20.58
N THR A 559 -13.15 19.76 -19.27
CA THR A 559 -12.08 19.85 -18.29
C THR A 559 -12.50 19.08 -17.04
N TYR A 560 -11.66 18.17 -16.58
CA TYR A 560 -12.00 17.20 -15.53
C TYR A 560 -11.15 17.47 -14.29
N ALA A 561 -11.68 18.21 -13.32
CA ALA A 561 -11.06 18.31 -12.00
C ALA A 561 -11.30 16.99 -11.24
N ILE A 562 -10.22 16.43 -10.69
CA ILE A 562 -10.21 15.18 -9.96
C ILE A 562 -9.42 15.39 -8.67
N THR A 563 -10.12 15.45 -7.55
CA THR A 563 -9.49 15.45 -6.23
C THR A 563 -9.03 14.05 -5.83
N ALA A 564 -8.13 13.95 -4.85
CA ALA A 564 -7.81 12.66 -4.22
C ALA A 564 -9.08 11.96 -3.71
N ARG A 565 -10.06 12.73 -3.20
CA ARG A 565 -11.33 12.17 -2.75
C ARG A 565 -12.17 11.60 -3.88
N ASP A 566 -12.21 12.28 -5.04
CA ASP A 566 -12.92 11.81 -6.23
C ASP A 566 -12.31 10.51 -6.77
N ALA A 567 -10.98 10.46 -6.87
CA ALA A 567 -10.28 9.25 -7.27
C ALA A 567 -10.54 8.08 -6.31
N GLY A 568 -10.61 8.35 -5.00
CA GLY A 568 -10.96 7.34 -4.01
C GLY A 568 -12.37 6.78 -4.21
N ASP A 569 -13.35 7.65 -4.47
CA ASP A 569 -14.72 7.22 -4.71
C ASP A 569 -14.86 6.39 -6.00
N ILE A 570 -14.14 6.78 -7.06
CA ILE A 570 -14.07 6.04 -8.33
C ILE A 570 -13.41 4.67 -8.13
N THR A 571 -12.23 4.62 -7.50
CA THR A 571 -11.52 3.37 -7.19
C THR A 571 -12.38 2.44 -6.36
N GLY A 572 -13.04 2.96 -5.32
CA GLY A 572 -13.91 2.18 -4.45
C GLY A 572 -15.12 1.60 -5.18
N GLY A 573 -15.77 2.39 -6.03
CA GLY A 573 -16.89 1.94 -6.87
C GLY A 573 -16.49 0.85 -7.86
N LEU A 574 -15.36 1.02 -8.55
CA LEU A 574 -14.83 0.01 -9.47
C LEU A 574 -14.46 -1.28 -8.72
N ASN A 575 -13.78 -1.18 -7.58
CA ASN A 575 -13.43 -2.34 -6.76
C ASN A 575 -14.68 -3.09 -6.29
N ALA A 576 -15.72 -2.39 -5.81
CA ALA A 576 -16.95 -3.01 -5.37
C ALA A 576 -17.73 -3.67 -6.54
N ALA A 577 -17.74 -3.05 -7.72
CA ALA A 577 -18.35 -3.63 -8.93
C ALA A 577 -17.63 -4.92 -9.38
N ASP A 578 -16.31 -4.98 -9.26
CA ASP A 578 -15.54 -6.18 -9.56
C ASP A 578 -15.75 -7.26 -8.47
N ALA A 579 -15.58 -6.90 -7.20
CA ALA A 579 -15.60 -7.84 -6.07
C ALA A 579 -16.99 -8.42 -5.76
N VAL A 580 -18.06 -7.63 -5.89
CA VAL A 580 -19.42 -8.03 -5.48
C VAL A 580 -20.30 -8.36 -6.69
N LEU A 581 -20.25 -7.55 -7.75
CA LEU A 581 -21.09 -7.77 -8.94
C LEU A 581 -20.45 -8.68 -9.99
N GLY A 582 -19.12 -8.88 -9.96
CA GLY A 582 -18.40 -9.67 -10.96
C GLY A 582 -18.50 -9.09 -12.37
N ARG A 583 -18.59 -7.75 -12.48
CA ARG A 583 -18.86 -7.07 -13.75
C ARG A 583 -17.62 -7.09 -14.65
N SER A 584 -17.78 -7.59 -15.88
CA SER A 584 -16.69 -7.68 -16.87
C SER A 584 -16.22 -6.30 -17.34
N GLY A 585 -14.92 -6.15 -17.66
CA GLY A 585 -14.36 -4.91 -18.21
C GLY A 585 -13.94 -3.88 -17.15
N VAL A 586 -14.31 -4.10 -15.88
CA VAL A 586 -14.02 -3.18 -14.77
C VAL A 586 -12.52 -3.16 -14.44
N GLN A 587 -11.84 -4.30 -14.52
CA GLN A 587 -10.41 -4.42 -14.24
C GLN A 587 -9.55 -3.66 -15.25
N GLU A 588 -9.87 -3.80 -16.54
CA GLU A 588 -9.23 -3.06 -17.63
C GLU A 588 -9.50 -1.55 -17.50
N ARG A 589 -10.73 -1.20 -17.11
CA ARG A 589 -11.12 0.20 -16.86
C ARG A 589 -10.33 0.81 -15.72
N PHE A 590 -10.22 0.08 -14.60
CA PHE A 590 -9.43 0.50 -13.45
C PHE A 590 -7.96 0.71 -13.84
N ALA A 591 -7.36 -0.23 -14.58
CA ALA A 591 -5.96 -0.13 -14.98
C ALA A 591 -5.69 1.12 -15.83
N THR A 592 -6.55 1.39 -16.82
CA THR A 592 -6.41 2.58 -17.67
C THR A 592 -6.63 3.86 -16.86
N PHE A 593 -7.69 3.91 -16.05
CA PHE A 593 -7.98 5.05 -15.17
C PHE A 593 -6.80 5.35 -14.24
N PHE A 594 -6.23 4.31 -13.63
CA PHE A 594 -5.13 4.45 -12.69
C PHE A 594 -3.88 4.99 -13.40
N ASN A 595 -3.50 4.43 -14.55
CA ASN A 595 -2.33 4.90 -15.28
C ASN A 595 -2.46 6.35 -15.74
N GLN A 596 -3.62 6.72 -16.28
CA GLN A 596 -3.85 8.07 -16.81
C GLN A 596 -4.02 9.10 -15.69
N THR A 597 -4.72 8.77 -14.61
CA THR A 597 -5.05 9.73 -13.55
C THR A 597 -3.94 9.82 -12.49
N PHE A 598 -3.39 8.67 -12.06
CA PHE A 598 -2.40 8.63 -10.98
C PHE A 598 -1.00 8.89 -11.51
N ASN A 599 -0.62 8.22 -12.61
CA ASN A 599 0.76 8.25 -13.11
C ASN A 599 0.95 9.41 -14.10
N ARG A 600 0.20 9.44 -15.22
CA ARG A 600 0.28 10.54 -16.20
C ARG A 600 -0.19 11.86 -15.60
N GLY A 601 -1.34 11.83 -14.93
CA GLY A 601 -1.97 12.99 -14.29
C GLY A 601 -1.24 13.50 -13.04
N ARG A 602 -0.34 12.68 -12.49
CA ARG A 602 0.42 12.97 -11.26
C ARG A 602 -0.47 13.19 -10.04
N LEU A 603 -1.60 12.48 -9.94
CA LEU A 603 -2.30 12.43 -8.64
C LEU A 603 -1.36 11.85 -7.60
N GLN A 604 -0.64 10.77 -7.92
CA GLN A 604 0.55 10.39 -7.17
C GLN A 604 1.72 11.24 -7.65
N ARG A 605 2.32 12.02 -6.75
CA ARG A 605 3.34 13.01 -7.16
C ARG A 605 4.72 12.41 -7.43
N ALA A 606 5.04 11.31 -6.74
CA ALA A 606 6.36 10.71 -6.73
C ALA A 606 6.28 9.24 -6.28
N GLU A 607 7.29 8.46 -6.62
CA GLU A 607 7.43 7.05 -6.22
C GLU A 607 8.67 6.83 -5.36
N ARG A 608 8.84 5.61 -4.86
CA ARG A 608 10.07 5.19 -4.19
C ARG A 608 10.70 4.02 -4.97
N PRO A 609 12.00 3.76 -4.78
CA PRO A 609 12.71 2.73 -5.55
C PRO A 609 12.01 1.35 -5.61
N PRO A 610 11.33 0.85 -4.54
CA PRO A 610 10.68 -0.47 -4.60
C PRO A 610 9.50 -0.60 -5.58
N SER A 611 8.81 0.49 -5.91
CA SER A 611 7.68 0.46 -6.86
C SER A 611 8.05 1.02 -8.24
N ARG A 612 9.15 1.76 -8.34
CA ARG A 612 9.47 2.55 -9.53
C ARG A 612 10.09 1.70 -10.63
N SER A 613 9.51 1.81 -11.83
CA SER A 613 10.10 1.29 -13.07
C SER A 613 10.53 2.45 -13.97
N GLU A 614 11.79 2.45 -14.43
CA GLU A 614 12.29 3.43 -15.42
C GLU A 614 11.64 3.25 -16.79
N ASP A 615 11.16 2.03 -17.08
CA ASP A 615 10.54 1.66 -18.35
C ASP A 615 9.01 1.82 -18.34
N ALA A 616 8.43 2.31 -17.24
CA ALA A 616 7.00 2.62 -17.17
C ALA A 616 6.62 3.65 -18.23
N GLU A 617 5.39 3.58 -18.75
CA GLU A 617 4.88 4.54 -19.73
C GLU A 617 4.88 5.98 -19.19
N PHE A 618 4.49 6.13 -17.91
CA PHE A 618 4.46 7.40 -17.20
C PHE A 618 5.26 7.32 -15.89
N PRO A 619 6.60 7.30 -15.95
CA PRO A 619 7.41 7.09 -14.76
C PRO A 619 7.34 8.33 -13.87
N LEU A 620 7.04 8.12 -12.58
CA LEU A 620 7.01 9.20 -11.61
C LEU A 620 8.43 9.51 -11.09
N PRO A 621 8.69 10.76 -10.65
CA PRO A 621 9.98 11.12 -10.09
C PRO A 621 10.19 10.44 -8.73
N LEU A 622 11.45 10.24 -8.36
CA LEU A 622 11.81 9.94 -6.97
C LEU A 622 11.61 11.18 -6.09
N PRO A 623 11.48 11.05 -4.75
CA PRO A 623 11.08 12.15 -3.87
C PRO A 623 12.03 13.36 -3.93
N ALA A 624 13.34 13.11 -4.02
CA ALA A 624 14.35 14.18 -4.15
C ALA A 624 14.24 14.97 -5.48
N ALA A 625 13.59 14.40 -6.50
CA ALA A 625 13.38 15.01 -7.81
C ALA A 625 11.93 15.48 -8.02
N ALA A 626 11.06 15.37 -7.01
CA ALA A 626 9.62 15.68 -7.09
C ALA A 626 9.30 17.18 -6.99
N GLY A 627 10.30 18.06 -7.18
CA GLY A 627 10.16 19.52 -7.03
C GLY A 627 10.47 20.02 -5.62
N GLY A 628 10.47 21.34 -5.43
CA GLY A 628 10.90 21.97 -4.18
C GLY A 628 12.43 22.04 -4.02
N GLU A 629 12.92 22.73 -2.99
CA GLU A 629 14.37 22.90 -2.74
C GLU A 629 15.06 21.57 -2.42
N PHE A 630 14.38 20.70 -1.67
CA PHE A 630 14.92 19.42 -1.18
C PHE A 630 14.15 18.19 -1.67
N GLY A 631 13.17 18.37 -2.55
CA GLY A 631 12.23 17.32 -2.94
C GLY A 631 10.89 17.38 -2.19
N GLN A 632 10.00 16.46 -2.54
CA GLN A 632 8.68 16.27 -1.93
C GLN A 632 8.41 14.80 -1.63
N ALA A 633 7.59 14.53 -0.63
CA ALA A 633 7.22 13.18 -0.24
C ALA A 633 6.37 12.46 -1.31
N ALA A 634 6.48 11.13 -1.40
CA ALA A 634 5.67 10.29 -2.28
C ALA A 634 4.22 10.14 -1.78
N VAL A 635 3.45 11.22 -1.83
CA VAL A 635 2.04 11.29 -1.40
C VAL A 635 1.16 11.89 -2.48
N TYR A 636 -0.15 11.73 -2.36
CA TYR A 636 -1.09 12.31 -3.33
C TYR A 636 -1.03 13.84 -3.36
N ASN A 637 -1.18 14.42 -4.55
CA ASN A 637 -1.66 15.79 -4.71
C ASN A 637 -3.14 15.84 -4.31
N SER A 638 -3.62 17.03 -3.89
CA SER A 638 -5.02 17.17 -3.48
C SER A 638 -5.95 17.20 -4.68
N GLU A 639 -5.53 17.87 -5.75
CA GLU A 639 -6.32 17.99 -6.98
C GLU A 639 -5.43 18.06 -8.22
N ILE A 640 -5.87 17.36 -9.26
CA ILE A 640 -5.35 17.44 -10.62
C ILE A 640 -6.49 17.74 -11.59
N GLU A 641 -6.14 18.22 -12.77
CA GLU A 641 -7.10 18.57 -13.81
C GLU A 641 -6.63 18.07 -15.17
N TYR A 642 -7.54 17.50 -15.96
CA TYR A 642 -7.32 17.16 -17.37
C TYR A 642 -8.08 18.11 -18.30
N ASP A 643 -7.40 18.69 -19.30
CA ASP A 643 -8.02 19.44 -20.39
C ASP A 643 -8.13 18.56 -21.65
N ALA A 644 -9.34 18.14 -21.99
CA ALA A 644 -9.60 17.26 -23.12
C ALA A 644 -9.35 17.93 -24.48
N GLY A 645 -9.43 19.26 -24.56
CA GLY A 645 -9.14 20.01 -25.78
C GLY A 645 -7.63 20.08 -26.08
N ALA A 646 -6.80 20.04 -25.04
CA ALA A 646 -5.35 20.08 -25.14
C ALA A 646 -4.67 18.71 -25.01
N ASP A 647 -5.36 17.70 -24.46
CA ASP A 647 -4.79 16.42 -24.00
C ASP A 647 -3.65 16.63 -22.98
N GLU A 648 -3.88 17.55 -22.04
CA GLU A 648 -2.90 17.95 -21.02
C GLU A 648 -3.43 17.76 -19.61
N TRP A 649 -2.59 17.20 -18.74
CA TRP A 649 -2.80 17.13 -17.30
C TRP A 649 -2.06 18.26 -16.57
N SER A 650 -2.65 18.78 -15.50
CA SER A 650 -2.02 19.74 -14.61
C SER A 650 -2.34 19.46 -13.13
N VAL A 651 -1.43 19.82 -12.24
CA VAL A 651 -1.67 19.79 -10.78
C VAL A 651 -2.21 21.15 -10.36
N THR A 652 -3.47 21.20 -9.93
CA THR A 652 -4.17 22.44 -9.55
C THR A 652 -4.09 22.71 -8.04
N ASP A 653 -4.04 21.67 -7.20
CA ASP A 653 -3.74 21.78 -5.76
C ASP A 653 -2.66 20.76 -5.33
N PRO A 654 -1.40 21.21 -5.12
CA PRO A 654 -0.31 20.33 -4.72
C PRO A 654 -0.26 20.05 -3.21
N ARG A 655 -1.18 20.61 -2.41
CA ARG A 655 -1.24 20.39 -0.95
C ARG A 655 -1.49 18.92 -0.64
N PHE A 656 -1.27 18.54 0.61
CA PHE A 656 -1.70 17.25 1.13
C PHE A 656 -2.92 17.44 2.03
N ARG A 657 -4.11 17.02 1.56
CA ARG A 657 -5.37 17.01 2.34
C ARG A 657 -5.52 15.64 3.00
N THR A 658 -5.24 15.57 4.30
CA THR A 658 -5.09 14.29 5.02
C THR A 658 -6.31 13.39 4.91
N ALA A 659 -7.51 13.94 5.09
CA ALA A 659 -8.74 13.13 5.04
C ALA A 659 -8.94 12.50 3.65
N GLU A 660 -8.74 13.28 2.59
CA GLU A 660 -8.96 12.85 1.21
C GLU A 660 -7.89 11.86 0.74
N ALA A 661 -6.62 12.20 0.98
CA ALA A 661 -5.50 11.35 0.60
C ALA A 661 -5.52 10.00 1.32
N LEU A 662 -5.89 9.99 2.61
CA LEU A 662 -5.93 8.73 3.36
C LEU A 662 -7.22 7.95 3.15
N TYR A 663 -8.32 8.62 2.78
CA TYR A 663 -9.49 7.94 2.25
C TYR A 663 -9.16 7.21 0.94
N LEU A 664 -8.53 7.89 -0.03
CA LEU A 664 -8.08 7.26 -1.29
C LEU A 664 -7.13 6.10 -1.01
N ALA A 665 -6.13 6.29 -0.14
CA ALA A 665 -5.23 5.21 0.24
C ALA A 665 -5.98 4.00 0.85
N ASN A 666 -7.11 4.20 1.55
CA ASN A 666 -8.00 3.13 2.02
C ASN A 666 -8.62 2.34 0.88
N GLN A 667 -9.08 3.02 -0.16
CA GLN A 667 -9.59 2.36 -1.36
C GLN A 667 -8.48 1.61 -2.11
N ASP A 668 -7.28 2.20 -2.21
CA ASP A 668 -6.16 1.60 -2.94
C ASP A 668 -5.64 0.30 -2.34
N ILE A 669 -5.60 0.16 -1.00
CA ILE A 669 -5.16 -1.12 -0.41
C ILE A 669 -6.18 -2.22 -0.63
N TRP A 670 -7.47 -1.90 -0.68
CA TRP A 670 -8.54 -2.89 -0.87
C TRP A 670 -8.57 -3.47 -2.28
N VAL A 671 -8.17 -2.69 -3.28
CA VAL A 671 -7.93 -3.19 -4.64
C VAL A 671 -6.48 -3.66 -4.85
N GLY A 672 -5.59 -3.34 -3.92
CA GLY A 672 -4.16 -3.56 -4.05
C GLY A 672 -3.75 -5.03 -3.94
N ASN A 673 -2.70 -5.41 -4.67
CA ASN A 673 -2.10 -6.73 -4.59
C ASN A 673 -0.62 -6.65 -4.19
N TRP A 674 -0.16 -7.63 -3.43
CA TRP A 674 1.26 -7.89 -3.23
C TRP A 674 1.59 -9.25 -3.84
N GLY A 675 2.33 -9.23 -4.94
CA GLY A 675 2.80 -10.48 -5.53
C GLY A 675 1.68 -11.37 -6.09
N GLY A 676 0.56 -10.77 -6.50
CA GLY A 676 -0.64 -11.43 -6.98
C GLY A 676 -1.68 -11.74 -5.90
N ASP A 677 -1.35 -11.58 -4.62
CA ASP A 677 -2.30 -11.77 -3.52
C ASP A 677 -2.92 -10.44 -3.11
N PHE A 678 -4.24 -10.35 -3.24
CA PHE A 678 -5.00 -9.16 -2.91
C PHE A 678 -5.19 -9.02 -1.41
N TYR A 679 -5.47 -7.80 -0.96
CA TYR A 679 -5.99 -7.60 0.39
C TYR A 679 -7.23 -8.48 0.61
N GLN A 680 -7.22 -9.26 1.69
CA GLN A 680 -8.29 -10.20 2.05
C GLN A 680 -9.64 -9.50 2.06
N GLY A 681 -10.63 -10.10 1.38
CA GLY A 681 -11.99 -9.58 1.29
C GLY A 681 -12.12 -8.27 0.51
N ARG A 682 -11.03 -7.68 -0.02
CA ARG A 682 -11.03 -6.47 -0.86
C ARG A 682 -11.90 -5.31 -0.33
N GLY A 683 -11.95 -5.17 0.99
CA GLY A 683 -12.75 -4.15 1.67
C GLY A 683 -14.25 -4.42 1.77
N VAL A 684 -14.74 -5.62 1.44
CA VAL A 684 -16.14 -6.02 1.66
C VAL A 684 -16.38 -6.27 3.16
N PRO A 685 -17.41 -5.66 3.77
CA PRO A 685 -17.76 -5.88 5.18
C PRO A 685 -17.91 -7.36 5.52
N GLY A 686 -17.33 -7.80 6.63
CA GLY A 686 -17.41 -9.19 7.07
C GLY A 686 -16.34 -10.11 6.48
N GLU A 687 -15.69 -9.74 5.36
CA GLU A 687 -14.76 -10.63 4.66
C GLU A 687 -13.29 -10.49 5.10
N SER A 688 -12.97 -9.46 5.89
CA SER A 688 -11.58 -9.19 6.36
C SER A 688 -11.49 -9.07 7.89
N ASP A 689 -12.45 -9.64 8.61
CA ASP A 689 -12.62 -9.41 10.05
C ASP A 689 -11.93 -10.49 10.90
N THR A 690 -11.58 -11.64 10.32
CA THR A 690 -10.85 -12.71 10.99
C THR A 690 -9.44 -12.88 10.44
N PRO A 691 -8.42 -13.08 11.31
CA PRO A 691 -7.10 -13.48 10.85
C PRO A 691 -7.18 -14.92 10.32
N GLU A 692 -6.92 -15.12 9.02
CA GLU A 692 -6.87 -16.46 8.40
C GLU A 692 -5.64 -17.28 8.83
#